data_AF-A0A9D7U712-F1
#
_entry.id   AF-A0A9D7U712-F1
#
_cell.length_a   1.000
_cell.length_b   1.000
_cell.length_c   1.000
_cell.angle_alpha   90.00
_cell.angle_beta   90.00
_cell.angle_gamma   90.00
#
_symmetry.space_group_name_H-M   'P 1'
#
loop_
_entity.id
_entity.type
_entity.pdbx_description
1 polymer ?
#
loop_
_entity_poly.entity_id
_entity_poly.type
_entity_poly.pdbx_seq_one_letter_code
_entity_poly.pdbx_strand_id
1 'polypeptide(L)'
;MATLALLISFACPQDDSLRLIYAPNSRVHVATPGAPSPGYFLISSIDPDSIGFIDNAGVLVHAIQTGPTTNLEPTPYGGVTYFNGNLQKYVLLDDRLNPIDTFGTHAPYKTDFHEGYQERGRRFIVIGTEDRQKDMSMEIPGGDPYAILIGAVIQEFDRYGGKTFEWKYIDHVGPNESTDDVDVRNKRIDYIHVNSVVEDVDDNFLVSCRNTDQVIKINRKTGAIMWRLGGKAAKRSDFTIIGDDVNGFSGFSHQHSVFRARNGDIMMFDNGNLRPYPFSRAVSYKLDEKKMIATKQWEFQPQQKQFAPTMGSVQELFDGNILIGWGSTPTGLVATEVDRSNTIHAEIRTDVPLTIPYRVRKATAGMTGYRRTIDSAGSYNFAWYDSTTKARVDVQQVYSPTTVVIERHPYQPHNLLFFTDVPCLIYPTRWTVRAGDPTAINASLRLDVSRLIGNIEMQDVELFHRAIEGDEPFSAVDATVLPNSNTFVISPIRYGEYMIATKYCQEPALTRPMNRSDVASRSVDLSWTTALGADGYEIEVSTEPDFKTTQVFMRTQLADTVISGLHPNTTYYWHVRVVRHPESGPWTVTWSFETESLTSVDEDINPLSETVFLDGSILRCRGFRPESTVRVTDILGRVSAETNVNNNGVDLSEISRGILFVTVHEPNGTVTCRTIINP
;
A
#
# COMPACT_ATOMS: atom_id res chain seq x y z
N MET A 1 -15.72 -29.66 -26.32
CA MET A 1 -14.98 -28.68 -25.49
C MET A 1 -15.99 -27.70 -24.91
N ALA A 2 -16.84 -28.21 -24.05
CA ALA A 2 -17.93 -27.49 -23.39
C ALA A 2 -17.59 -27.35 -21.90
N THR A 3 -18.26 -26.42 -21.23
CA THR A 3 -18.21 -26.14 -19.79
C THR A 3 -16.91 -25.50 -19.26
N LEU A 4 -16.70 -24.23 -19.60
CA LEU A 4 -16.08 -23.23 -18.70
C LEU A 4 -16.74 -21.85 -18.87
N ALA A 5 -18.06 -21.85 -19.06
CA ALA A 5 -18.90 -20.65 -19.02
C ALA A 5 -19.96 -20.90 -17.95
N LEU A 6 -19.57 -20.76 -16.68
CA LEU A 6 -20.48 -20.82 -15.55
C LEU A 6 -20.32 -19.54 -14.74
N LEU A 7 -21.37 -18.71 -14.78
CA LEU A 7 -21.81 -17.75 -13.76
C LEU A 7 -20.85 -16.62 -13.35
N ILE A 8 -20.87 -15.54 -14.12
CA ILE A 8 -20.87 -14.18 -13.54
C ILE A 8 -22.05 -13.44 -14.17
N SER A 9 -23.26 -13.85 -13.79
CA SER A 9 -24.47 -13.07 -14.02
C SER A 9 -24.60 -12.07 -12.88
N PHE A 10 -24.63 -10.79 -13.27
CA PHE A 10 -24.65 -9.61 -12.43
C PHE A 10 -25.76 -9.60 -11.38
N ALA A 11 -25.34 -9.61 -10.12
CA ALA A 11 -26.06 -9.04 -9.00
C ALA A 11 -25.04 -8.25 -8.16
N CYS A 12 -25.46 -7.08 -7.68
CA CYS A 12 -24.88 -6.33 -6.56
C CYS A 12 -24.20 -7.29 -5.56
N PRO A 13 -22.97 -7.01 -5.06
CA PRO A 13 -22.34 -7.88 -4.07
C PRO A 13 -23.14 -7.79 -2.75
N GLN A 14 -24.13 -8.68 -2.63
CA GLN A 14 -24.70 -9.12 -1.36
C GLN A 14 -24.32 -10.59 -1.09
N ASP A 15 -23.48 -11.19 -1.94
CA ASP A 15 -23.01 -12.55 -1.74
C ASP A 15 -21.62 -12.51 -1.10
N ASP A 16 -21.53 -13.02 0.13
CA ASP A 16 -20.31 -13.20 0.95
C ASP A 16 -19.26 -14.13 0.29
N SER A 17 -19.48 -14.56 -0.95
CA SER A 17 -18.75 -15.61 -1.64
C SER A 17 -17.56 -15.12 -2.48
N LEU A 18 -17.43 -13.81 -2.74
CA LEU A 18 -16.24 -13.19 -3.32
C LEU A 18 -15.38 -12.53 -2.24
N ARG A 19 -14.96 -13.32 -1.25
CA ARG A 19 -13.76 -12.97 -0.48
C ARG A 19 -12.60 -12.99 -1.46
N LEU A 20 -12.04 -11.82 -1.78
CA LEU A 20 -10.75 -11.70 -2.46
C LEU A 20 -9.71 -12.31 -1.54
N ILE A 21 -9.48 -13.63 -1.63
CA ILE A 21 -8.49 -14.32 -0.81
C ILE A 21 -7.11 -13.88 -1.31
N TYR A 22 -6.63 -12.75 -0.80
CA TYR A 22 -5.20 -12.62 -0.63
C TYR A 22 -4.83 -13.60 0.46
N ALA A 23 -4.11 -14.65 0.09
CA ALA A 23 -3.41 -15.43 1.09
C ALA A 23 -2.52 -14.43 1.86
N PRO A 24 -2.47 -14.47 3.20
CA PRO A 24 -1.69 -13.54 4.02
C PRO A 24 -0.17 -13.47 3.69
N ASN A 25 0.29 -14.29 2.74
CA ASN A 25 1.67 -14.38 2.26
C ASN A 25 1.83 -14.16 0.73
N SER A 26 0.82 -13.66 0.03
CA SER A 26 0.95 -13.39 -1.42
C SER A 26 1.86 -12.17 -1.65
N ARG A 27 3.13 -12.45 -2.00
CA ARG A 27 4.10 -11.41 -2.34
C ARG A 27 3.73 -10.76 -3.67
N VAL A 28 3.65 -9.43 -3.65
CA VAL A 28 3.64 -8.63 -4.86
C VAL A 28 5.08 -8.38 -5.25
N HIS A 29 5.44 -8.75 -6.46
CA HIS A 29 6.77 -8.54 -7.02
C HIS A 29 6.71 -7.34 -7.96
N VAL A 30 7.56 -6.36 -7.72
CA VAL A 30 7.70 -5.20 -8.60
C VAL A 30 9.09 -5.28 -9.23
N ALA A 31 9.13 -5.36 -10.56
CA ALA A 31 10.35 -5.27 -11.35
C ALA A 31 10.40 -3.88 -12.00
N THR A 32 11.52 -3.17 -11.86
CA THR A 32 11.71 -1.82 -12.42
C THR A 32 12.86 -1.79 -13.44
N PRO A 33 12.69 -2.40 -14.62
CA PRO A 33 13.77 -2.49 -15.63
C PRO A 33 14.18 -1.14 -16.24
N GLY A 34 13.45 -0.05 -15.96
CA GLY A 34 13.79 1.31 -16.38
C GLY A 34 13.57 2.32 -15.24
N ALA A 35 13.26 3.56 -15.61
CA ALA A 35 12.95 4.61 -14.64
C ALA A 35 11.42 4.84 -14.56
N PRO A 36 10.69 4.11 -13.70
CA PRO A 36 9.26 4.31 -13.56
C PRO A 36 8.97 5.71 -13.01
N SER A 37 7.78 6.20 -13.33
CA SER A 37 7.22 7.45 -12.84
C SER A 37 7.22 7.46 -11.31
N PRO A 38 7.36 8.62 -10.67
CA PRO A 38 7.10 8.78 -9.25
C PRO A 38 5.74 8.26 -8.80
N GLY A 39 5.71 7.62 -7.64
CA GLY A 39 4.47 7.30 -6.92
C GLY A 39 4.37 5.86 -6.47
N TYR A 40 3.38 5.60 -5.63
CA TYR A 40 2.99 4.26 -5.23
C TYR A 40 2.00 3.66 -6.20
N PHE A 41 2.02 2.34 -6.35
CA PHE A 41 0.96 1.58 -7.00
C PHE A 41 -0.18 1.37 -6.00
N LEU A 42 -1.35 1.89 -6.33
CA LEU A 42 -2.58 1.76 -5.57
C LEU A 42 -3.33 0.56 -6.12
N ILE A 43 -3.40 -0.49 -5.31
CA ILE A 43 -4.04 -1.74 -5.68
C ILE A 43 -5.22 -1.95 -4.72
N SER A 44 -6.41 -2.11 -5.28
CA SER A 44 -7.59 -2.44 -4.49
C SER A 44 -7.48 -3.87 -3.97
N SER A 45 -7.74 -4.05 -2.67
CA SER A 45 -7.63 -5.31 -1.92
C SER A 45 -6.20 -5.83 -1.86
N ILE A 46 -5.54 -5.70 -0.70
CA ILE A 46 -4.43 -6.59 -0.28
C ILE A 46 -4.93 -7.59 0.78
N ASP A 47 -6.08 -7.29 1.36
CA ASP A 47 -6.99 -8.08 2.19
C ASP A 47 -8.39 -7.59 1.78
N PRO A 48 -9.47 -8.40 1.77
CA PRO A 48 -10.83 -7.93 1.50
C PRO A 48 -11.16 -6.61 2.19
N ASP A 49 -10.61 -6.37 3.38
CA ASP A 49 -10.93 -5.21 4.21
C ASP A 49 -9.86 -4.11 4.27
N SER A 50 -8.92 -4.04 3.31
CA SER A 50 -7.87 -3.01 3.33
C SER A 50 -7.54 -2.38 1.98
N ILE A 51 -7.15 -1.11 2.04
CA ILE A 51 -6.42 -0.44 0.95
C ILE A 51 -4.93 -0.55 1.18
N GLY A 52 -4.17 -0.78 0.11
CA GLY A 52 -2.73 -0.92 0.20
C GLY A 52 -1.97 -0.21 -0.91
N PHE A 53 -0.93 0.52 -0.52
CA PHE A 53 -0.04 1.23 -1.42
C PHE A 53 1.28 0.48 -1.49
N ILE A 54 1.73 0.19 -2.71
CA ILE A 54 2.93 -0.61 -2.95
C ILE A 54 4.00 0.30 -3.56
N ASP A 55 5.19 0.28 -2.99
CA ASP A 55 6.33 1.02 -3.54
C ASP A 55 7.08 0.24 -4.62
N ASN A 56 8.14 0.85 -5.17
CA ASN A 56 8.89 0.24 -6.26
C ASN A 56 9.74 -0.97 -5.80
N ALA A 57 9.88 -1.20 -4.49
CA ALA A 57 10.48 -2.41 -3.92
C ALA A 57 9.46 -3.55 -3.73
N GLY A 58 8.18 -3.33 -4.07
CA GLY A 58 7.11 -4.30 -3.88
C GLY A 58 6.63 -4.42 -2.44
N VAL A 59 6.94 -3.44 -1.59
CA VAL A 59 6.54 -3.45 -0.18
C VAL A 59 5.27 -2.62 0.02
N LEU A 60 4.36 -3.15 0.84
CA LEU A 60 3.20 -2.43 1.32
C LEU A 60 3.62 -1.36 2.34
N VAL A 61 3.41 -0.09 1.99
CA VAL A 61 3.94 1.06 2.76
C VAL A 61 2.87 1.87 3.46
N HIS A 62 1.64 1.78 2.98
CA HIS A 62 0.46 2.29 3.66
C HIS A 62 -0.63 1.24 3.61
N ALA A 63 -1.11 0.83 4.78
CA ALA A 63 -2.22 -0.10 4.93
C ALA A 63 -3.26 0.54 5.84
N ILE A 64 -4.47 0.73 5.33
CA ILE A 64 -5.59 1.23 6.13
C ILE A 64 -6.69 0.17 6.07
N GLN A 65 -7.22 -0.17 7.25
CA GLN A 65 -8.38 -1.03 7.33
C GLN A 65 -9.63 -0.24 6.96
N THR A 66 -10.33 -0.70 5.93
CA THR A 66 -11.44 0.02 5.28
C THR A 66 -12.74 -0.78 5.23
N GLY A 67 -12.70 -2.11 5.45
CA GLY A 67 -13.78 -2.98 4.99
C GLY A 67 -13.71 -3.22 3.47
N PRO A 68 -14.68 -3.95 2.87
CA PRO A 68 -14.67 -4.32 1.46
C PRO A 68 -14.43 -3.11 0.57
N THR A 69 -13.33 -3.11 -0.17
CA THR A 69 -12.88 -1.92 -0.90
C THR A 69 -12.66 -2.18 -2.37
N THR A 70 -13.03 -1.21 -3.20
CA THR A 70 -12.74 -1.21 -4.63
C THR A 70 -12.57 0.21 -5.14
N ASN A 71 -12.09 0.34 -6.37
CA ASN A 71 -12.02 1.58 -7.11
C ASN A 71 -11.27 2.71 -6.38
N LEU A 72 -10.00 2.46 -6.08
CA LEU A 72 -9.10 3.48 -5.60
C LEU A 72 -8.75 4.47 -6.71
N GLU A 73 -9.07 5.74 -6.49
CA GLU A 73 -8.79 6.82 -7.43
C GLU A 73 -8.02 7.96 -6.75
N PRO A 74 -6.86 8.38 -7.27
CA PRO A 74 -6.14 9.52 -6.73
C PRO A 74 -6.88 10.82 -7.02
N THR A 75 -6.90 11.71 -6.02
CA THR A 75 -7.48 13.03 -6.16
C THR A 75 -6.45 14.04 -6.69
N PRO A 76 -6.89 15.14 -7.31
CA PRO A 76 -6.00 16.24 -7.69
C PRO A 76 -5.30 16.95 -6.52
N TYR A 77 -5.65 16.59 -5.27
CA TYR A 77 -5.18 17.22 -4.04
C TYR A 77 -4.23 16.34 -3.23
N GLY A 78 -3.73 15.24 -3.81
CA GLY A 78 -2.78 14.32 -3.17
C GLY A 78 -3.43 13.26 -2.28
N GLY A 79 -4.73 13.35 -2.01
CA GLY A 79 -5.52 12.32 -1.36
C GLY A 79 -6.05 11.25 -2.31
N VAL A 80 -6.92 10.36 -1.82
CA VAL A 80 -7.47 9.22 -2.57
C VAL A 80 -8.96 9.04 -2.24
N THR A 81 -9.78 8.65 -3.23
CA THR A 81 -11.13 8.14 -3.01
C THR A 81 -11.18 6.63 -3.20
N TYR A 82 -12.03 5.94 -2.44
CA TYR A 82 -12.30 4.52 -2.65
C TYR A 82 -13.75 4.18 -2.31
N PHE A 83 -14.32 3.16 -2.95
CA PHE A 83 -15.66 2.66 -2.61
C PHE A 83 -15.59 1.72 -1.41
N ASN A 84 -16.39 1.99 -0.38
CA ASN A 84 -16.54 1.16 0.79
C ASN A 84 -17.85 0.35 0.69
N GLY A 85 -17.72 -0.97 0.57
CA GLY A 85 -18.82 -1.91 0.38
C GLY A 85 -19.74 -2.04 1.60
N ASN A 86 -19.26 -1.80 2.82
CA ASN A 86 -20.12 -1.79 4.01
C ASN A 86 -20.99 -0.53 4.05
N LEU A 87 -20.42 0.61 3.68
CA LEU A 87 -21.13 1.89 3.66
C LEU A 87 -21.97 2.09 2.40
N GLN A 88 -21.67 1.34 1.32
CA GLN A 88 -22.22 1.54 -0.02
C GLN A 88 -22.02 2.99 -0.50
N LYS A 89 -20.85 3.55 -0.20
CA LYS A 89 -20.45 4.94 -0.46
C LYS A 89 -18.95 5.01 -0.74
N TYR A 90 -18.55 6.08 -1.41
CA TYR A 90 -17.15 6.46 -1.53
C TYR A 90 -16.68 7.17 -0.27
N VAL A 91 -15.45 6.87 0.16
CA VAL A 91 -14.74 7.54 1.24
C VAL A 91 -13.63 8.37 0.61
N LEU A 92 -13.52 9.63 1.03
CA LEU A 92 -12.45 10.53 0.63
C LEU A 92 -11.38 10.57 1.74
N LEU A 93 -10.14 10.34 1.35
CA LEU A 93 -8.96 10.46 2.20
C LEU A 93 -8.14 11.71 1.83
N ASP A 94 -7.52 12.36 2.81
CA ASP A 94 -6.56 13.44 2.58
C ASP A 94 -5.18 12.91 2.10
N ASP A 95 -4.22 13.82 1.91
CA ASP A 95 -2.85 13.51 1.47
C ASP A 95 -1.99 12.75 2.52
N ARG A 96 -2.50 12.67 3.76
CA ARG A 96 -1.98 11.85 4.86
C ARG A 96 -2.81 10.60 5.09
N LEU A 97 -3.75 10.32 4.20
CA LEU A 97 -4.64 9.18 4.18
C LEU A 97 -5.64 9.14 5.35
N ASN A 98 -5.92 10.27 6.00
CA ASN A 98 -6.99 10.35 6.99
C ASN A 98 -8.35 10.48 6.29
N PRO A 99 -9.39 9.77 6.74
CA PRO A 99 -10.74 9.98 6.24
C PRO A 99 -11.22 11.40 6.51
N ILE A 100 -11.72 12.08 5.48
CA ILE A 100 -12.24 13.44 5.59
C ILE A 100 -13.74 13.55 5.29
N ASP A 101 -14.27 12.71 4.38
CA ASP A 101 -15.70 12.74 4.04
C ASP A 101 -16.16 11.44 3.38
N THR A 102 -17.47 11.30 3.17
CA THR A 102 -18.08 10.25 2.35
C THR A 102 -19.05 10.85 1.35
N PHE A 103 -19.14 10.27 0.15
CA PHE A 103 -20.09 10.67 -0.88
C PHE A 103 -20.66 9.46 -1.63
N GLY A 104 -21.78 9.66 -2.29
CA GLY A 104 -22.50 8.61 -3.02
C GLY A 104 -23.67 9.23 -3.77
N THR A 105 -24.45 8.40 -4.46
CA THR A 105 -25.64 8.92 -5.13
C THR A 105 -26.72 9.35 -4.13
N HIS A 106 -27.49 10.35 -4.52
CA HIS A 106 -28.70 10.73 -3.81
C HIS A 106 -29.84 9.78 -4.16
N ALA A 107 -30.74 9.56 -3.20
CA ALA A 107 -31.93 8.74 -3.38
C ALA A 107 -32.74 9.16 -4.64
N PRO A 108 -33.39 8.21 -5.34
CA PRO A 108 -33.60 6.81 -4.96
C PRO A 108 -32.49 5.84 -5.42
N TYR A 109 -31.36 6.35 -5.90
CA TYR A 109 -30.32 5.55 -6.55
C TYR A 109 -29.45 4.81 -5.56
N LYS A 110 -28.94 3.66 -5.97
CA LYS A 110 -27.87 2.95 -5.26
C LYS A 110 -26.54 3.44 -5.79
N THR A 111 -25.59 3.74 -4.92
CA THR A 111 -24.22 4.07 -5.34
C THR A 111 -23.60 2.84 -5.97
N ASP A 112 -23.07 3.00 -7.16
CA ASP A 112 -22.35 1.95 -7.86
C ASP A 112 -20.85 2.08 -7.58
N PHE A 113 -20.13 0.96 -7.59
CA PHE A 113 -18.72 0.93 -7.22
C PHE A 113 -17.77 1.25 -8.38
N HIS A 114 -18.26 1.35 -9.62
CA HIS A 114 -17.42 1.45 -10.81
C HIS A 114 -16.81 2.83 -11.01
N GLU A 115 -17.43 3.91 -10.53
CA GLU A 115 -16.82 5.25 -10.58
C GLU A 115 -17.33 6.20 -9.51
N GLY A 116 -16.39 6.81 -8.80
CA GLY A 116 -16.65 7.82 -7.78
C GLY A 116 -15.37 8.53 -7.39
N TYR A 117 -15.24 9.80 -7.75
CA TYR A 117 -14.02 10.56 -7.51
C TYR A 117 -14.28 12.06 -7.30
N GLN A 118 -13.28 12.72 -6.72
CA GLN A 118 -13.23 14.17 -6.59
C GLN A 118 -12.40 14.78 -7.73
N GLU A 119 -12.97 15.75 -8.44
CA GLU A 119 -12.27 16.49 -9.50
C GLU A 119 -11.67 17.82 -9.02
N ARG A 120 -11.01 18.56 -9.93
CA ARG A 120 -10.26 19.79 -9.62
C ARG A 120 -11.14 20.92 -9.07
N GLY A 121 -12.46 20.92 -9.29
CA GLY A 121 -13.39 21.88 -8.67
C GLY A 121 -13.82 21.52 -7.24
N ARG A 122 -13.29 20.42 -6.66
CA ARG A 122 -13.87 19.75 -5.48
C ARG A 122 -15.32 19.32 -5.70
N ARG A 123 -15.72 19.15 -6.97
CA ARG A 123 -16.97 18.48 -7.33
C ARG A 123 -16.77 16.97 -7.22
N PHE A 124 -17.85 16.26 -6.97
CA PHE A 124 -17.87 14.81 -6.84
C PHE A 124 -18.71 14.23 -7.97
N ILE A 125 -18.15 13.31 -8.74
CA ILE A 125 -18.84 12.62 -9.82
C ILE A 125 -18.94 11.17 -9.40
N VAL A 126 -20.14 10.59 -9.52
CA VAL A 126 -20.41 9.23 -9.07
C VAL A 126 -21.41 8.53 -9.99
N ILE A 127 -21.19 7.24 -10.23
CA ILE A 127 -22.17 6.37 -10.89
C ILE A 127 -23.10 5.78 -9.83
N GLY A 128 -24.36 5.63 -10.19
CA GLY A 128 -25.31 4.80 -9.48
C GLY A 128 -26.12 3.94 -10.43
N THR A 129 -27.00 3.14 -9.83
CA THR A 129 -27.91 2.27 -10.55
C THR A 129 -29.37 2.60 -10.21
N GLU A 130 -30.23 2.35 -11.18
CA GLU A 130 -31.68 2.33 -11.03
C GLU A 130 -32.26 1.05 -11.62
N ASP A 131 -33.19 0.41 -10.88
CA ASP A 131 -33.93 -0.74 -11.37
C ASP A 131 -35.31 -0.25 -11.86
N ARG A 132 -35.64 -0.52 -13.13
CA ARG A 132 -36.94 -0.17 -13.71
C ARG A 132 -37.59 -1.37 -14.36
N GLN A 133 -38.82 -1.68 -13.96
CA GLN A 133 -39.60 -2.70 -14.64
C GLN A 133 -40.03 -2.21 -16.04
N LYS A 134 -39.86 -3.06 -17.05
CA LYS A 134 -40.32 -2.83 -18.42
C LYS A 134 -40.89 -4.13 -18.99
N ASP A 135 -42.02 -4.02 -19.68
CA ASP A 135 -42.56 -5.13 -20.46
C ASP A 135 -41.72 -5.32 -21.73
N MET A 136 -40.82 -6.30 -21.70
CA MET A 136 -39.96 -6.61 -22.85
C MET A 136 -40.65 -7.50 -23.88
N SER A 137 -41.81 -8.11 -23.55
CA SER A 137 -42.60 -8.89 -24.51
C SER A 137 -43.19 -8.02 -25.62
N MET A 138 -43.40 -6.74 -25.33
CA MET A 138 -43.84 -5.71 -26.29
C MET A 138 -42.71 -5.16 -27.16
N GLU A 139 -41.45 -5.35 -26.77
CA GLU A 139 -40.26 -4.80 -27.45
C GLU A 139 -39.55 -5.86 -28.30
N ILE A 140 -39.52 -7.11 -27.83
CA ILE A 140 -38.84 -8.21 -28.51
C ILE A 140 -39.59 -9.53 -28.33
N PRO A 141 -39.75 -10.33 -29.40
CA PRO A 141 -40.32 -11.67 -29.29
C PRO A 141 -39.57 -12.53 -28.26
N GLY A 142 -40.33 -13.11 -27.34
CA GLY A 142 -39.82 -13.93 -26.23
C GLY A 142 -39.27 -13.14 -25.05
N GLY A 143 -39.40 -11.81 -25.03
CA GLY A 143 -39.03 -10.99 -23.88
C GLY A 143 -39.96 -11.20 -22.69
N ASP A 144 -39.43 -11.05 -21.47
CA ASP A 144 -40.21 -11.18 -20.24
C ASP A 144 -41.11 -9.93 -20.01
N PRO A 145 -42.43 -10.10 -19.78
CA PRO A 145 -43.34 -8.98 -19.56
C PRO A 145 -43.14 -8.23 -18.24
N TYR A 146 -42.33 -8.78 -17.34
CA TYR A 146 -41.98 -8.20 -16.04
C TYR A 146 -40.46 -8.03 -15.88
N ALA A 147 -39.72 -7.86 -16.98
CA ALA A 147 -38.28 -7.68 -16.93
C ALA A 147 -37.89 -6.45 -16.11
N ILE A 148 -36.83 -6.58 -15.31
CA ILE A 148 -36.19 -5.48 -14.59
C ILE A 148 -34.96 -5.04 -15.38
N LEU A 149 -35.00 -3.81 -15.89
CA LEU A 149 -33.85 -3.16 -16.51
C LEU A 149 -32.98 -2.51 -15.43
N ILE A 150 -31.69 -2.82 -15.45
CA ILE A 150 -30.68 -2.15 -14.63
C ILE A 150 -30.14 -0.98 -15.46
N GLY A 151 -30.57 0.23 -15.12
CA GLY A 151 -30.12 1.48 -15.72
C GLY A 151 -28.94 2.07 -14.95
N ALA A 152 -28.06 2.77 -15.67
CA ALA A 152 -26.99 3.57 -15.06
C ALA A 152 -27.44 5.01 -14.86
N VAL A 153 -27.02 5.59 -13.74
CA VAL A 153 -27.25 6.99 -13.38
C VAL A 153 -25.89 7.63 -13.13
N ILE A 154 -25.67 8.83 -13.65
CA ILE A 154 -24.49 9.64 -13.34
C ILE A 154 -24.98 10.86 -12.57
N GLN A 155 -24.40 11.11 -11.40
CA GLN A 155 -24.66 12.30 -10.61
C GLN A 155 -23.38 13.09 -10.36
N GLU A 156 -23.55 14.40 -10.32
CA GLU A 156 -22.52 15.33 -9.88
C GLU A 156 -23.01 16.13 -8.68
N PHE A 157 -22.10 16.37 -7.76
CA PHE A 157 -22.30 17.22 -6.60
C PHE A 157 -21.24 18.30 -6.53
N ASP A 158 -21.63 19.49 -6.07
CA ASP A 158 -20.69 20.51 -5.67
C ASP A 158 -19.94 20.13 -4.38
N ARG A 159 -19.00 20.99 -3.98
CA ARG A 159 -18.17 20.78 -2.77
C ARG A 159 -18.94 20.81 -1.45
N TYR A 160 -20.24 21.13 -1.47
CA TYR A 160 -21.14 21.20 -0.31
C TYR A 160 -22.20 20.08 -0.35
N GLY A 161 -22.15 19.18 -1.33
CA GLY A 161 -23.11 18.09 -1.51
C GLY A 161 -24.39 18.50 -2.27
N GLY A 162 -24.43 19.70 -2.84
CA GLY A 162 -25.53 20.13 -3.70
C GLY A 162 -25.48 19.42 -5.06
N LYS A 163 -26.54 18.72 -5.46
CA LYS A 163 -26.60 18.04 -6.76
C LYS A 163 -26.65 19.07 -7.90
N THR A 164 -25.66 19.03 -8.78
CA THR A 164 -25.52 19.95 -9.92
C THR A 164 -25.84 19.29 -11.27
N PHE A 165 -25.76 17.96 -11.34
CA PHE A 165 -26.08 17.19 -12.54
C PHE A 165 -26.69 15.83 -12.19
N GLU A 166 -27.63 15.38 -13.02
CA GLU A 166 -28.19 14.02 -12.98
C GLU A 166 -28.48 13.59 -14.42
N TRP A 167 -28.01 12.41 -14.77
CA TRP A 167 -28.24 11.82 -16.08
C TRP A 167 -28.58 10.35 -15.94
N LYS A 168 -29.68 9.94 -16.56
CA LYS A 168 -30.22 8.58 -16.45
C LYS A 168 -30.20 7.96 -17.82
N TYR A 169 -29.43 6.89 -17.96
CA TYR A 169 -29.26 6.28 -19.27
C TYR A 169 -30.58 5.85 -19.92
N ILE A 170 -31.54 5.42 -19.10
CA ILE A 170 -32.84 4.91 -19.56
C ILE A 170 -33.66 5.94 -20.34
N ASP A 171 -33.36 7.23 -20.15
CA ASP A 171 -34.01 8.33 -20.86
C ASP A 171 -33.38 8.58 -22.25
N HIS A 172 -32.25 7.93 -22.56
CA HIS A 172 -31.44 8.22 -23.75
C HIS A 172 -31.20 7.01 -24.66
N VAL A 173 -31.17 5.78 -24.13
CA VAL A 173 -30.82 4.58 -24.89
C VAL A 173 -31.65 3.38 -24.44
N GLY A 174 -32.14 2.62 -25.43
CA GLY A 174 -32.95 1.42 -25.20
C GLY A 174 -32.13 0.14 -25.03
N PRO A 175 -32.70 -0.91 -24.40
CA PRO A 175 -32.05 -2.20 -24.23
C PRO A 175 -31.74 -2.93 -25.55
N ASN A 176 -32.44 -2.61 -26.64
CA ASN A 176 -32.17 -3.19 -27.95
C ASN A 176 -30.84 -2.73 -28.58
N GLU A 177 -30.17 -1.72 -28.00
CA GLU A 177 -28.86 -1.23 -28.44
C GLU A 177 -27.68 -2.02 -27.86
N SER A 178 -27.92 -2.93 -26.91
CA SER A 178 -26.88 -3.81 -26.35
C SER A 178 -26.30 -4.76 -27.38
N THR A 179 -25.04 -5.16 -27.19
CA THR A 179 -24.36 -6.17 -28.00
C THR A 179 -25.08 -7.52 -27.93
N ASP A 180 -24.86 -8.38 -28.93
CA ASP A 180 -25.66 -9.61 -29.09
C ASP A 180 -25.39 -10.69 -28.03
N ASP A 181 -24.30 -10.57 -27.26
CA ASP A 181 -24.01 -11.42 -26.09
C ASP A 181 -24.88 -11.06 -24.87
N VAL A 182 -25.56 -9.92 -24.88
CA VAL A 182 -26.52 -9.51 -23.84
C VAL A 182 -27.91 -10.01 -24.21
N ASP A 183 -28.38 -11.02 -23.49
CA ASP A 183 -29.74 -11.53 -23.70
C ASP A 183 -30.79 -10.63 -23.02
N VAL A 184 -31.37 -9.75 -23.83
CA VAL A 184 -32.42 -8.80 -23.46
C VAL A 184 -33.81 -9.44 -23.27
N ARG A 185 -33.92 -10.78 -23.32
CA ARG A 185 -35.15 -11.50 -22.99
C ARG A 185 -35.25 -11.92 -21.52
N ASN A 186 -34.15 -11.76 -20.78
CA ASN A 186 -34.07 -12.16 -19.39
C ASN A 186 -34.98 -11.34 -18.45
N LYS A 187 -35.28 -11.92 -17.29
CA LYS A 187 -36.03 -11.27 -16.21
C LYS A 187 -35.31 -10.09 -15.59
N ARG A 188 -33.97 -10.06 -15.68
CA ARG A 188 -33.14 -8.97 -15.18
C ARG A 188 -32.07 -8.68 -16.22
N ILE A 189 -32.01 -7.44 -16.69
CA ILE A 189 -31.23 -7.07 -17.87
C ILE A 189 -30.32 -5.90 -17.51
N ASP A 190 -29.02 -6.17 -17.42
CA ASP A 190 -27.99 -5.15 -17.42
C ASP A 190 -27.62 -4.83 -18.87
N TYR A 191 -28.29 -3.85 -19.45
CA TYR A 191 -28.21 -3.59 -20.89
C TYR A 191 -27.12 -2.59 -21.28
N ILE A 192 -26.57 -1.85 -20.32
CA ILE A 192 -25.52 -0.85 -20.58
C ILE A 192 -24.23 -1.14 -19.86
N HIS A 193 -24.30 -1.46 -18.57
CA HIS A 193 -23.14 -1.63 -17.72
C HIS A 193 -22.11 -0.48 -17.87
N VAL A 194 -22.42 0.71 -17.32
CA VAL A 194 -21.42 1.81 -17.28
C VAL A 194 -20.35 1.46 -16.27
N ASN A 195 -19.11 1.50 -16.69
CA ASN A 195 -17.97 1.14 -15.83
C ASN A 195 -16.94 2.26 -15.64
N SER A 196 -17.11 3.40 -16.32
CA SER A 196 -16.32 4.61 -16.06
C SER A 196 -17.03 5.86 -16.60
N VAL A 197 -16.83 6.97 -15.90
CA VAL A 197 -17.19 8.32 -16.32
C VAL A 197 -16.05 9.27 -15.97
N VAL A 198 -15.65 10.13 -16.90
CA VAL A 198 -14.61 11.13 -16.64
C VAL A 198 -14.98 12.46 -17.28
N GLU A 199 -14.60 13.56 -16.61
CA GLU A 199 -14.60 14.89 -17.21
C GLU A 199 -13.62 14.94 -18.39
N ASP A 200 -14.11 15.36 -19.56
CA ASP A 200 -13.30 15.64 -20.76
C ASP A 200 -12.74 17.07 -20.69
N VAL A 201 -11.79 17.38 -21.56
CA VAL A 201 -11.08 18.67 -21.60
C VAL A 201 -11.96 19.89 -21.87
N ASP A 202 -13.20 19.67 -22.32
CA ASP A 202 -14.20 20.70 -22.64
C ASP A 202 -15.38 20.73 -21.65
N ASP A 203 -15.17 20.25 -20.41
CA ASP A 203 -16.16 20.28 -19.31
C ASP A 203 -17.42 19.43 -19.60
N ASN A 204 -17.32 18.50 -20.56
CA ASN A 204 -18.32 17.47 -20.85
C ASN A 204 -17.88 16.13 -20.27
N PHE A 205 -18.70 15.08 -20.40
CA PHE A 205 -18.34 13.75 -19.89
C PHE A 205 -18.03 12.76 -20.99
N LEU A 206 -16.99 11.96 -20.80
CA LEU A 206 -16.79 10.70 -21.51
C LEU A 206 -17.27 9.56 -20.63
N VAL A 207 -18.06 8.66 -21.21
CA VAL A 207 -18.67 7.55 -20.49
C VAL A 207 -18.41 6.25 -21.24
N SER A 208 -17.93 5.25 -20.52
CA SER A 208 -17.72 3.91 -21.05
C SER A 208 -18.92 3.02 -20.77
N CYS A 209 -19.55 2.55 -21.85
CA CYS A 209 -20.73 1.70 -21.82
C CYS A 209 -20.34 0.30 -22.31
N ARG A 210 -20.11 -0.62 -21.37
CA ARG A 210 -19.54 -1.95 -21.63
C ARG A 210 -20.46 -2.83 -22.49
N ASN A 211 -21.74 -2.84 -22.21
CA ASN A 211 -22.69 -3.77 -22.84
C ASN A 211 -23.29 -3.24 -24.15
N THR A 212 -22.91 -2.03 -24.56
CA THR A 212 -23.21 -1.49 -25.90
C THR A 212 -21.96 -1.35 -26.76
N ASP A 213 -20.77 -1.74 -26.25
CA ASP A 213 -19.47 -1.55 -26.90
C ASP A 213 -19.22 -0.09 -27.35
N GLN A 214 -19.63 0.87 -26.51
CA GLN A 214 -19.57 2.29 -26.85
C GLN A 214 -18.83 3.10 -25.80
N VAL A 215 -18.07 4.07 -26.29
CA VAL A 215 -17.76 5.31 -25.57
C VAL A 215 -18.72 6.38 -26.05
N ILE A 216 -19.42 7.04 -25.13
CA ILE A 216 -20.29 8.17 -25.45
C ILE A 216 -19.75 9.45 -24.85
N LYS A 217 -19.97 10.57 -25.54
CA LYS A 217 -19.75 11.90 -24.98
C LYS A 217 -21.08 12.53 -24.61
N ILE A 218 -21.20 13.05 -23.40
CA ILE A 218 -22.42 13.66 -22.87
C ILE A 218 -22.17 15.14 -22.60
N ASN A 219 -23.08 15.99 -23.07
CA ASN A 219 -23.05 17.40 -22.74
C ASN A 219 -23.43 17.61 -21.26
N ARG A 220 -22.52 18.17 -20.45
CA ARG A 220 -22.73 18.35 -18.99
C ARG A 220 -23.88 19.28 -18.65
N LYS A 221 -24.28 20.19 -19.55
CA LYS A 221 -25.36 21.16 -19.30
C LYS A 221 -26.72 20.63 -19.71
N THR A 222 -26.79 19.93 -20.84
CA THR A 222 -28.08 19.51 -21.42
C THR A 222 -28.40 18.04 -21.22
N GLY A 223 -27.41 17.22 -20.82
CA GLY A 223 -27.54 15.77 -20.77
C GLY A 223 -27.64 15.11 -22.15
N ALA A 224 -27.48 15.86 -23.25
CA ALA A 224 -27.54 15.29 -24.59
C ALA A 224 -26.31 14.46 -24.90
N ILE A 225 -26.49 13.30 -25.53
CA ILE A 225 -25.38 12.53 -26.12
C ILE A 225 -24.89 13.29 -27.36
N MET A 226 -23.64 13.71 -27.33
CA MET A 226 -22.99 14.50 -28.39
C MET A 226 -22.49 13.62 -29.53
N TRP A 227 -21.90 12.47 -29.19
CA TRP A 227 -21.46 11.47 -30.15
C TRP A 227 -21.25 10.10 -29.48
N ARG A 228 -21.14 9.05 -30.30
CA ARG A 228 -20.89 7.66 -29.92
C ARG A 228 -19.75 7.06 -30.72
N LEU A 229 -18.68 6.65 -30.05
CA LEU A 229 -17.61 5.84 -30.62
C LEU A 229 -17.86 4.39 -30.26
N GLY A 230 -18.19 3.54 -31.24
CA GLY A 230 -18.47 2.13 -31.03
C GLY A 230 -17.47 1.19 -31.71
N GLY A 231 -17.17 0.07 -31.06
CA GLY A 231 -16.44 -1.04 -31.66
C GLY A 231 -17.27 -1.84 -32.67
N LYS A 232 -16.70 -2.89 -33.28
CA LYS A 232 -17.36 -3.69 -34.34
C LYS A 232 -18.71 -4.27 -33.92
N ALA A 233 -18.87 -4.68 -32.67
CA ALA A 233 -20.11 -5.29 -32.18
C ALA A 233 -21.15 -4.25 -31.70
N ALA A 234 -20.78 -2.97 -31.60
CA ALA A 234 -21.72 -1.91 -31.24
C ALA A 234 -22.81 -1.78 -32.30
N LYS A 235 -24.08 -1.77 -31.87
CA LYS A 235 -25.23 -1.58 -32.77
C LYS A 235 -25.37 -0.15 -33.29
N ARG A 236 -24.71 0.80 -32.63
CA ARG A 236 -24.61 2.21 -33.04
C ARG A 236 -23.20 2.72 -32.83
N SER A 237 -22.73 3.49 -33.80
CA SER A 237 -21.51 4.28 -33.73
C SER A 237 -21.66 5.41 -34.74
N ASP A 238 -21.25 6.61 -34.36
CA ASP A 238 -21.13 7.74 -35.30
C ASP A 238 -19.79 7.65 -36.05
N PHE A 239 -18.77 7.05 -35.41
CA PHE A 239 -17.41 7.00 -35.93
C PHE A 239 -17.13 5.76 -36.77
N THR A 240 -16.36 5.97 -37.85
CA THR A 240 -15.64 4.89 -38.55
C THR A 240 -14.24 4.74 -37.96
N ILE A 241 -13.90 3.54 -37.49
CA ILE A 241 -12.57 3.21 -36.97
C ILE A 241 -11.63 2.84 -38.12
N ILE A 242 -10.44 3.44 -38.15
CA ILE A 242 -9.40 3.21 -39.16
C ILE A 242 -8.09 2.79 -38.48
N GLY A 243 -7.38 1.85 -39.10
CA GLY A 243 -6.06 1.39 -38.64
C GLY A 243 -6.12 0.36 -37.52
N ASP A 244 -7.31 -0.10 -37.15
CA ASP A 244 -7.51 -1.09 -36.09
C ASP A 244 -8.52 -2.14 -36.52
N ASP A 245 -8.01 -3.18 -37.16
CA ASP A 245 -8.75 -4.37 -37.55
C ASP A 245 -7.92 -5.60 -37.16
N VAL A 246 -8.52 -6.49 -36.38
CA VAL A 246 -7.91 -7.77 -36.01
C VAL A 246 -8.84 -8.88 -36.45
N ASN A 247 -8.47 -9.59 -37.52
CA ASN A 247 -9.25 -10.68 -38.09
C ASN A 247 -10.69 -10.27 -38.45
N GLY A 248 -10.88 -9.08 -39.03
CA GLY A 248 -12.20 -8.55 -39.42
C GLY A 248 -12.99 -7.93 -38.26
N PHE A 249 -12.41 -7.88 -37.06
CA PHE A 249 -12.98 -7.18 -35.92
C PHE A 249 -12.31 -5.82 -35.78
N SER A 250 -13.04 -4.76 -36.12
CA SER A 250 -12.56 -3.39 -36.00
C SER A 250 -12.79 -2.81 -34.60
N GLY A 251 -11.75 -2.19 -34.03
CA GLY A 251 -11.84 -1.50 -32.75
C GLY A 251 -11.79 -2.41 -31.51
N PHE A 252 -12.56 -2.00 -30.50
CA PHE A 252 -12.57 -2.56 -29.15
C PHE A 252 -13.89 -3.28 -28.82
N SER A 253 -13.94 -3.99 -27.69
CA SER A 253 -15.20 -4.49 -27.10
C SER A 253 -15.11 -4.57 -25.58
N HIS A 254 -16.23 -4.31 -24.91
CA HIS A 254 -16.41 -4.31 -23.45
C HIS A 254 -15.36 -3.51 -22.67
N GLN A 255 -14.95 -2.37 -23.23
CA GLN A 255 -13.88 -1.52 -22.73
C GLN A 255 -14.12 -0.96 -21.32
N HIS A 256 -13.03 -0.58 -20.65
CA HIS A 256 -13.00 0.08 -19.34
C HIS A 256 -12.10 1.33 -19.38
N SER A 257 -12.20 2.17 -18.34
CA SER A 257 -11.23 3.22 -18.00
C SER A 257 -10.95 4.18 -19.17
N VAL A 258 -12.02 4.79 -19.69
CA VAL A 258 -11.93 5.70 -20.84
C VAL A 258 -11.59 7.11 -20.36
N PHE A 259 -10.64 7.76 -21.03
CA PHE A 259 -10.34 9.18 -20.81
C PHE A 259 -9.69 9.82 -22.05
N ARG A 260 -9.62 11.16 -22.05
CA ARG A 260 -8.84 11.89 -23.04
C ARG A 260 -7.41 12.11 -22.55
N ALA A 261 -6.45 11.51 -23.26
CA ALA A 261 -5.04 11.71 -22.99
C ALA A 261 -4.60 13.13 -23.35
N ARG A 262 -3.47 13.59 -22.81
CA ARG A 262 -2.96 14.95 -23.02
C ARG A 262 -2.58 15.28 -24.45
N ASN A 263 -2.30 14.27 -25.27
CA ASN A 263 -2.09 14.44 -26.71
C ASN A 263 -3.42 14.63 -27.49
N GLY A 264 -4.56 14.56 -26.81
CA GLY A 264 -5.90 14.72 -27.37
C GLY A 264 -6.57 13.42 -27.80
N ASP A 265 -5.91 12.27 -27.71
CA ASP A 265 -6.51 10.98 -28.10
C ASP A 265 -7.48 10.46 -27.04
N ILE A 266 -8.50 9.71 -27.46
CA ILE A 266 -9.26 8.85 -26.54
C ILE A 266 -8.43 7.63 -26.24
N MET A 267 -8.16 7.36 -24.96
CA MET A 267 -7.49 6.17 -24.48
C MET A 267 -8.42 5.33 -23.62
N MET A 268 -8.27 4.01 -23.67
CA MET A 268 -9.07 3.07 -22.90
C MET A 268 -8.35 1.73 -22.70
N PHE A 269 -8.86 0.96 -21.74
CA PHE A 269 -8.59 -0.47 -21.63
C PHE A 269 -9.60 -1.23 -22.49
N ASP A 270 -9.13 -1.91 -23.53
CA ASP A 270 -9.96 -2.75 -24.40
C ASP A 270 -9.88 -4.20 -23.92
N ASN A 271 -10.94 -4.70 -23.30
CA ASN A 271 -11.00 -6.08 -22.79
C ASN A 271 -11.03 -7.09 -23.93
N GLY A 272 -11.75 -6.79 -25.02
CA GLY A 272 -11.70 -7.55 -26.26
C GLY A 272 -12.62 -8.77 -26.33
N ASN A 273 -13.66 -8.89 -25.49
CA ASN A 273 -14.38 -10.17 -25.34
C ASN A 273 -15.12 -10.63 -26.61
N LEU A 274 -15.56 -9.72 -27.48
CA LEU A 274 -16.26 -10.08 -28.73
C LEU A 274 -15.31 -10.21 -29.92
N ARG A 275 -14.01 -9.95 -29.71
CA ARG A 275 -12.98 -10.15 -30.73
C ARG A 275 -12.70 -11.64 -30.95
N PRO A 276 -12.58 -12.10 -32.21
CA PRO A 276 -12.05 -13.43 -32.50
C PRO A 276 -10.63 -13.62 -31.94
N TYR A 277 -10.42 -14.69 -31.17
CA TYR A 277 -9.18 -14.93 -30.41
C TYR A 277 -8.88 -13.78 -29.43
N PRO A 278 -9.67 -13.66 -28.35
CA PRO A 278 -9.70 -12.48 -27.53
C PRO A 278 -8.37 -12.24 -26.80
N PHE A 279 -8.01 -10.97 -26.69
CA PHE A 279 -6.90 -10.48 -25.88
C PHE A 279 -7.19 -9.03 -25.49
N SER A 280 -6.65 -8.63 -24.35
CA SER A 280 -6.82 -7.29 -23.81
C SER A 280 -5.60 -6.41 -24.10
N ARG A 281 -5.84 -5.11 -24.23
CA ARG A 281 -4.80 -4.12 -24.53
C ARG A 281 -5.19 -2.74 -24.01
N ALA A 282 -4.20 -1.88 -23.80
CA ALA A 282 -4.44 -0.44 -23.81
C ALA A 282 -4.43 0.05 -25.27
N VAL A 283 -5.38 0.89 -25.65
CA VAL A 283 -5.49 1.42 -27.03
C VAL A 283 -5.87 2.88 -27.02
N SER A 284 -5.43 3.64 -28.02
CA SER A 284 -5.83 5.02 -28.20
C SER A 284 -6.22 5.38 -29.63
N TYR A 285 -7.20 6.27 -29.76
CA TYR A 285 -7.76 6.74 -31.03
C TYR A 285 -7.76 8.26 -31.08
N LYS A 286 -7.23 8.80 -32.18
CA LYS A 286 -7.40 10.21 -32.54
C LYS A 286 -8.75 10.39 -33.20
N LEU A 287 -9.57 11.30 -32.68
CA LEU A 287 -10.90 11.58 -33.23
C LEU A 287 -10.87 12.82 -34.13
N ASP A 288 -11.45 12.70 -35.32
CA ASP A 288 -11.95 13.82 -36.13
C ASP A 288 -13.47 13.88 -35.94
N GLU A 289 -13.92 14.70 -34.98
CA GLU A 289 -15.35 14.82 -34.64
C GLU A 289 -16.19 15.49 -35.74
N LYS A 290 -15.56 16.11 -36.76
CA LYS A 290 -16.29 16.69 -37.90
C LYS A 290 -16.55 15.65 -38.97
N LYS A 291 -15.57 14.79 -39.23
CA LYS A 291 -15.70 13.70 -40.21
C LYS A 291 -16.23 12.42 -39.61
N MET A 292 -16.33 12.35 -38.28
CA MET A 292 -16.62 11.15 -37.51
C MET A 292 -15.68 10.00 -37.89
N ILE A 293 -14.37 10.28 -37.82
CA ILE A 293 -13.31 9.28 -38.05
C ILE A 293 -12.50 9.09 -36.77
N ALA A 294 -12.31 7.85 -36.36
CA ALA A 294 -11.46 7.47 -35.24
C ALA A 294 -10.25 6.69 -35.79
N THR A 295 -9.05 7.25 -35.68
CA THR A 295 -7.83 6.60 -36.20
C THR A 295 -6.99 6.08 -35.04
N LYS A 296 -6.70 4.77 -35.00
CA LYS A 296 -5.81 4.21 -33.97
C LYS A 296 -4.43 4.85 -34.07
N GLN A 297 -3.93 5.35 -32.94
CA GLN A 297 -2.60 5.98 -32.85
C GLN A 297 -1.59 5.06 -32.18
N TRP A 298 -2.02 4.35 -31.14
CA TRP A 298 -1.13 3.58 -30.28
C TRP A 298 -1.87 2.44 -29.61
N GLU A 299 -1.16 1.36 -29.33
CA GLU A 299 -1.62 0.25 -28.49
C GLU A 299 -0.45 -0.38 -27.72
N PHE A 300 -0.76 -0.99 -26.59
CA PHE A 300 0.15 -1.87 -25.86
C PHE A 300 -0.56 -3.13 -25.39
N GLN A 301 0.13 -4.25 -25.56
CA GLN A 301 -0.19 -5.54 -24.98
C GLN A 301 1.13 -6.22 -24.57
N PRO A 302 1.14 -7.04 -23.51
CA PRO A 302 2.32 -7.80 -23.13
C PRO A 302 2.69 -8.82 -24.21
N GLN A 303 3.98 -9.19 -24.26
CA GLN A 303 4.50 -10.16 -25.24
C GLN A 303 3.72 -11.48 -25.20
N GLN A 304 3.48 -11.99 -24.00
CA GLN A 304 2.50 -13.05 -23.79
C GLN A 304 1.12 -12.41 -23.66
N LYS A 305 0.34 -12.46 -24.74
CA LYS A 305 -1.01 -11.90 -24.77
C LYS A 305 -1.85 -12.41 -23.61
N GLN A 306 -2.49 -11.48 -22.93
CA GLN A 306 -3.42 -11.74 -21.84
C GLN A 306 -4.83 -11.48 -22.30
N PHE A 307 -5.79 -12.17 -21.70
CA PHE A 307 -7.19 -11.85 -21.86
C PHE A 307 -7.82 -11.66 -20.49
N ALA A 308 -8.26 -10.43 -20.24
CA ALA A 308 -8.99 -10.01 -19.07
C ALA A 308 -10.43 -9.65 -19.48
N PRO A 309 -11.41 -10.56 -19.29
CA PRO A 309 -12.78 -10.35 -19.76
C PRO A 309 -13.54 -9.25 -18.99
N THR A 310 -13.02 -8.83 -17.84
CA THR A 310 -13.62 -7.83 -16.96
C THR A 310 -12.55 -7.00 -16.28
N MET A 311 -12.96 -5.81 -15.80
CA MET A 311 -12.12 -4.89 -15.04
C MET A 311 -10.94 -4.37 -15.88
N GLY A 312 -9.94 -3.81 -15.21
CA GLY A 312 -8.75 -3.23 -15.85
C GLY A 312 -8.81 -1.71 -15.91
N SER A 313 -7.63 -1.10 -16.01
CA SER A 313 -7.47 0.34 -16.00
C SER A 313 -6.36 0.79 -16.92
N VAL A 314 -6.48 2.02 -17.43
CA VAL A 314 -5.38 2.75 -18.04
C VAL A 314 -5.28 4.12 -17.39
N GLN A 315 -4.07 4.55 -17.08
CA GLN A 315 -3.78 5.86 -16.52
C GLN A 315 -2.60 6.47 -17.26
N GLU A 316 -2.78 7.68 -17.79
CA GLU A 316 -1.65 8.50 -18.22
C GLU A 316 -1.04 9.21 -16.99
N LEU A 317 0.22 8.90 -16.69
CA LEU A 317 0.97 9.46 -15.57
C LEU A 317 1.54 10.81 -15.94
N PHE A 318 1.84 11.66 -14.95
CA PHE A 318 2.18 13.07 -15.18
C PHE A 318 3.36 13.31 -16.14
N ASP A 319 4.20 12.31 -16.37
CA ASP A 319 5.40 12.39 -17.19
C ASP A 319 5.25 11.83 -18.61
N GLY A 320 4.07 11.29 -18.93
CA GLY A 320 3.73 10.74 -20.25
C GLY A 320 3.73 9.22 -20.30
N ASN A 321 4.23 8.55 -19.25
CA ASN A 321 4.12 7.10 -19.13
C ASN A 321 2.66 6.69 -18.97
N ILE A 322 2.36 5.47 -19.38
CA ILE A 322 1.05 4.84 -19.31
C ILE A 322 1.14 3.66 -18.35
N LEU A 323 0.37 3.73 -17.27
CA LEU A 323 0.14 2.60 -16.38
C LEU A 323 -1.09 1.83 -16.85
N ILE A 324 -0.94 0.51 -16.96
CA ILE A 324 -1.99 -0.41 -17.40
C ILE A 324 -2.20 -1.42 -16.28
N GLY A 325 -3.39 -1.42 -15.68
CA GLY A 325 -3.84 -2.47 -14.77
C GLY A 325 -4.56 -3.55 -15.57
N TRP A 326 -4.11 -4.79 -15.49
CA TRP A 326 -4.56 -5.88 -16.38
C TRP A 326 -5.88 -6.54 -15.97
N GLY A 327 -6.53 -6.07 -14.90
CA GLY A 327 -7.84 -6.57 -14.47
C GLY A 327 -7.83 -8.06 -14.14
N SER A 328 -8.93 -8.75 -14.44
CA SER A 328 -9.07 -10.18 -14.16
C SER A 328 -8.35 -11.05 -15.19
N THR A 329 -7.04 -11.24 -15.02
CA THR A 329 -6.23 -12.11 -15.89
C THR A 329 -5.96 -13.49 -15.27
N PRO A 330 -5.86 -14.58 -16.07
CA PRO A 330 -5.44 -15.89 -15.57
C PRO A 330 -3.94 -15.97 -15.24
N THR A 331 -3.17 -14.90 -15.48
CA THR A 331 -1.75 -14.83 -15.11
C THR A 331 -1.54 -14.00 -13.85
N GLY A 332 -0.38 -14.13 -13.23
CA GLY A 332 0.02 -13.25 -12.13
C GLY A 332 0.38 -11.82 -12.57
N LEU A 333 0.17 -11.40 -13.83
CA LEU A 333 0.52 -10.05 -14.27
C LEU A 333 -0.54 -9.05 -13.82
N VAL A 334 -0.20 -8.19 -12.86
CA VAL A 334 -1.14 -7.22 -12.26
C VAL A 334 -1.14 -5.90 -13.00
N ALA A 335 0.05 -5.34 -13.26
CA ALA A 335 0.16 -4.07 -13.97
C ALA A 335 1.47 -3.95 -14.75
N THR A 336 1.47 -3.06 -15.73
CA THR A 336 2.65 -2.66 -16.49
C THR A 336 2.68 -1.16 -16.64
N GLU A 337 3.82 -0.53 -16.36
CA GLU A 337 4.09 0.87 -16.70
C GLU A 337 4.98 0.92 -17.94
N VAL A 338 4.53 1.63 -18.98
CA VAL A 338 5.26 1.77 -20.25
C VAL A 338 5.34 3.23 -20.70
N ASP A 339 6.34 3.57 -21.49
CA ASP A 339 6.31 4.81 -22.26
C ASP A 339 5.52 4.65 -23.58
N ARG A 340 5.35 5.75 -24.32
CA ARG A 340 4.66 5.76 -25.62
C ARG A 340 5.42 5.01 -26.74
N SER A 341 6.67 4.63 -26.51
CA SER A 341 7.46 3.78 -27.40
C SER A 341 7.34 2.28 -27.06
N ASN A 342 6.49 1.94 -26.08
CA ASN A 342 6.28 0.60 -25.53
C ASN A 342 7.47 0.05 -24.74
N THR A 343 8.39 0.91 -24.29
CA THR A 343 9.45 0.51 -23.35
C THR A 343 8.84 0.31 -21.97
N ILE A 344 9.10 -0.84 -21.35
CA ILE A 344 8.62 -1.18 -20.02
C ILE A 344 9.51 -0.52 -18.97
N HIS A 345 8.89 0.19 -18.02
CA HIS A 345 9.57 0.82 -16.89
C HIS A 345 9.25 0.15 -15.54
N ALA A 346 8.07 -0.47 -15.42
CA ALA A 346 7.74 -1.34 -14.31
C ALA A 346 6.80 -2.49 -14.72
N GLU A 347 6.97 -3.65 -14.09
CA GLU A 347 6.00 -4.74 -14.08
C GLU A 347 5.65 -5.12 -12.65
N ILE A 348 4.36 -5.30 -12.38
CA ILE A 348 3.86 -5.79 -11.09
C ILE A 348 3.29 -7.19 -11.31
N ARG A 349 3.76 -8.14 -10.51
CA ARG A 349 3.34 -9.55 -10.59
C ARG A 349 2.99 -10.12 -9.23
N THR A 350 2.18 -11.16 -9.22
CA THR A 350 1.88 -11.97 -8.04
C THR A 350 2.22 -13.43 -8.29
N ASP A 351 2.61 -14.14 -7.23
CA ASP A 351 2.92 -15.58 -7.29
C ASP A 351 1.67 -16.45 -7.48
N VAL A 352 0.48 -15.90 -7.22
CA VAL A 352 -0.80 -16.61 -7.29
C VAL A 352 -1.65 -15.97 -8.39
N PRO A 353 -2.04 -16.71 -9.45
CA PRO A 353 -3.08 -16.25 -10.37
C PRO A 353 -4.40 -16.15 -9.60
N LEU A 354 -5.23 -15.13 -9.87
CA LEU A 354 -6.53 -14.79 -9.23
C LEU A 354 -6.51 -13.66 -8.18
N THR A 355 -5.42 -12.91 -8.03
CA THR A 355 -5.50 -11.57 -7.44
C THR A 355 -6.11 -10.64 -8.49
N ILE A 356 -7.38 -10.27 -8.33
CA ILE A 356 -8.12 -9.44 -9.29
C ILE A 356 -8.13 -8.00 -8.79
N PRO A 357 -7.14 -7.15 -9.16
CA PRO A 357 -7.28 -5.74 -8.91
C PRO A 357 -8.36 -5.21 -9.84
N TYR A 358 -9.47 -4.73 -9.28
CA TYR A 358 -10.51 -4.06 -10.06
C TYR A 358 -9.90 -2.95 -10.94
N ARG A 359 -9.04 -2.14 -10.33
CA ARG A 359 -8.17 -1.17 -11.00
C ARG A 359 -6.81 -1.12 -10.32
N VAL A 360 -5.80 -0.72 -11.09
CA VAL A 360 -4.50 -0.28 -10.58
C VAL A 360 -4.30 1.18 -10.97
N ARG A 361 -3.95 2.01 -9.99
CA ARG A 361 -3.57 3.42 -10.18
C ARG A 361 -2.17 3.66 -9.65
N LYS A 362 -1.57 4.80 -10.02
CA LYS A 362 -0.33 5.28 -9.45
C LYS A 362 -0.39 6.75 -9.14
N ALA A 363 0.08 7.10 -7.95
CA ALA A 363 0.03 8.47 -7.45
C ALA A 363 1.11 8.76 -6.42
N THR A 364 1.48 10.03 -6.30
CA THR A 364 2.36 10.54 -5.23
C THR A 364 1.53 10.87 -3.97
N ALA A 365 0.67 9.96 -3.53
CA ALA A 365 -0.09 10.09 -2.29
C ALA A 365 0.76 9.62 -1.10
N GLY A 366 0.79 10.38 0.00
CA GLY A 366 1.63 10.06 1.17
C GLY A 366 3.14 10.19 0.94
N MET A 367 3.59 10.70 -0.21
CA MET A 367 5.01 10.83 -0.56
C MET A 367 5.24 12.02 -1.50
N THR A 368 6.51 12.36 -1.75
CA THR A 368 6.88 13.42 -2.70
C THR A 368 7.80 12.86 -3.76
N GLY A 369 7.54 13.11 -5.04
CA GLY A 369 8.45 12.67 -6.10
C GLY A 369 8.34 13.52 -7.36
N TYR A 370 9.47 13.65 -8.06
CA TYR A 370 9.58 14.47 -9.27
C TYR A 370 10.42 13.77 -10.33
N ARG A 371 10.02 13.98 -11.58
CA ARG A 371 10.81 13.64 -12.77
C ARG A 371 11.24 14.91 -13.50
N ARG A 372 12.47 14.92 -13.99
CA ARG A 372 13.03 16.00 -14.83
C ARG A 372 13.77 15.38 -16.00
N THR A 373 13.56 15.94 -17.19
CA THR A 373 14.47 15.74 -18.32
C THR A 373 15.68 16.63 -18.14
N ILE A 374 16.87 16.07 -18.33
CA ILE A 374 18.16 16.73 -18.24
C ILE A 374 18.80 16.66 -19.63
N ASP A 375 18.89 17.79 -20.29
CA ASP A 375 19.43 17.95 -21.65
C ASP A 375 20.56 18.99 -21.73
N SER A 376 20.84 19.69 -20.64
CA SER A 376 21.85 20.73 -20.53
C SER A 376 22.48 20.79 -19.14
N ALA A 377 23.70 21.31 -19.06
CA ALA A 377 24.36 21.57 -17.77
C ALA A 377 23.61 22.67 -17.00
N GLY A 378 23.60 22.58 -15.66
CA GLY A 378 22.85 23.51 -14.82
C GLY A 378 22.35 22.85 -13.54
N SER A 379 21.44 23.55 -12.86
CA SER A 379 20.93 23.13 -11.55
C SER A 379 19.44 22.86 -11.60
N TYR A 380 19.06 21.65 -11.18
CA TYR A 380 17.71 21.14 -11.29
C TYR A 380 17.16 20.83 -9.89
N ASN A 381 16.17 21.60 -9.47
CA ASN A 381 15.45 21.35 -8.21
C ASN A 381 14.35 20.30 -8.41
N PHE A 382 14.31 19.31 -7.53
CA PHE A 382 13.27 18.26 -7.48
C PHE A 382 12.22 18.61 -6.42
N ALA A 383 11.63 19.78 -6.52
CA ALA A 383 10.69 20.32 -5.55
C ALA A 383 9.62 21.19 -6.22
N TRP A 384 8.45 21.33 -5.60
CA TRP A 384 7.39 22.28 -5.96
C TRP A 384 6.79 22.91 -4.70
N TYR A 385 7.01 24.22 -4.51
CA TYR A 385 6.51 24.97 -3.34
C TYR A 385 6.88 24.30 -1.99
N ASP A 386 5.89 23.95 -1.16
CA ASP A 386 6.05 23.36 0.18
C ASP A 386 6.21 21.83 0.17
N SER A 387 5.90 21.18 -0.97
CA SER A 387 6.11 19.75 -1.20
C SER A 387 7.46 19.52 -1.90
N THR A 388 8.45 19.07 -1.14
CA THR A 388 9.82 18.99 -1.65
C THR A 388 10.41 17.62 -1.35
N THR A 389 11.05 17.00 -2.35
CA THR A 389 11.94 15.85 -2.07
C THR A 389 13.19 16.31 -1.31
N LYS A 390 13.41 17.62 -1.13
CA LYS A 390 14.64 18.19 -0.58
C LYS A 390 15.90 17.89 -1.39
N ALA A 391 15.73 17.46 -2.63
CA ALA A 391 16.84 17.13 -3.52
C ALA A 391 17.05 18.18 -4.62
N ARG A 392 18.32 18.38 -4.98
CA ARG A 392 18.76 19.16 -6.14
C ARG A 392 19.86 18.39 -6.85
N VAL A 393 19.85 18.39 -8.18
CA VAL A 393 20.91 17.81 -9.01
C VAL A 393 21.63 18.95 -9.72
N ASP A 394 22.94 19.06 -9.53
CA ASP A 394 23.80 19.98 -10.26
C ASP A 394 24.56 19.21 -11.33
N VAL A 395 24.27 19.51 -12.58
CA VAL A 395 24.79 18.81 -13.75
C VAL A 395 25.95 19.61 -14.30
N GLN A 396 27.16 19.02 -14.26
CA GLN A 396 28.35 19.61 -14.85
C GLN A 396 28.44 19.33 -16.35
N GLN A 397 28.03 18.14 -16.79
CA GLN A 397 28.09 17.73 -18.20
C GLN A 397 26.94 16.80 -18.57
N VAL A 398 26.45 16.92 -19.80
CA VAL A 398 25.45 16.04 -20.42
C VAL A 398 26.10 15.38 -21.64
N TYR A 399 26.18 14.05 -21.63
CA TYR A 399 26.66 13.23 -22.75
C TYR A 399 25.50 12.87 -23.71
N SER A 400 24.33 12.62 -23.15
CA SER A 400 23.06 12.38 -23.86
C SER A 400 21.89 12.87 -23.01
N PRO A 401 20.75 13.28 -23.60
CA PRO A 401 19.56 13.61 -22.83
C PRO A 401 19.09 12.40 -22.00
N THR A 402 18.80 12.63 -20.72
CA THR A 402 18.30 11.58 -19.81
C THR A 402 17.21 12.14 -18.92
N THR A 403 16.44 11.26 -18.31
CA THR A 403 15.45 11.64 -17.30
C THR A 403 15.96 11.23 -15.94
N VAL A 404 15.89 12.11 -14.96
CA VAL A 404 16.17 11.80 -13.55
C VAL A 404 14.85 11.82 -12.78
N VAL A 405 14.68 10.84 -11.90
CA VAL A 405 13.52 10.68 -11.02
C VAL A 405 14.03 10.65 -9.58
N ILE A 406 13.45 11.50 -8.73
CA ILE A 406 13.75 11.49 -7.29
C ILE A 406 12.45 11.39 -6.51
N GLU A 407 12.36 10.43 -5.62
CA GLU A 407 11.28 10.31 -4.62
C GLU A 407 11.85 10.49 -3.21
N ARG A 408 11.00 10.97 -2.31
CA ARG A 408 11.24 10.98 -0.86
C ARG A 408 10.03 10.36 -0.18
N HIS A 409 10.28 9.39 0.67
CA HIS A 409 9.27 8.64 1.38
C HIS A 409 9.38 8.91 2.90
N PRO A 410 8.25 9.03 3.62
CA PRO A 410 8.23 9.39 5.04
C PRO A 410 8.33 8.14 5.96
N TYR A 411 9.15 7.16 5.58
CA TYR A 411 9.44 5.97 6.37
C TYR A 411 10.87 5.48 6.12
N GLN A 412 11.36 4.63 7.01
CA GLN A 412 12.69 4.02 6.89
C GLN A 412 12.76 3.03 5.71
N PRO A 413 13.94 2.80 5.11
CA PRO A 413 14.08 1.77 4.08
C PRO A 413 13.67 0.37 4.54
N HIS A 414 13.24 -0.44 3.57
CA HIS A 414 12.95 -1.86 3.78
C HIS A 414 14.24 -2.69 3.78
N ASN A 415 14.21 -3.87 4.40
CA ASN A 415 15.34 -4.83 4.41
C ASN A 415 16.67 -4.17 4.81
N LEU A 416 16.75 -3.75 6.07
CA LEU A 416 17.91 -3.05 6.63
C LEU A 416 19.09 -4.02 6.82
N LEU A 417 19.93 -4.10 5.79
CA LEU A 417 21.19 -4.83 5.78
C LEU A 417 22.35 -3.82 5.66
N PHE A 418 23.51 -4.12 6.24
CA PHE A 418 24.69 -3.24 6.23
C PHE A 418 25.97 -4.05 6.01
N PHE A 419 26.96 -3.46 5.33
CA PHE A 419 28.26 -4.13 5.12
C PHE A 419 29.17 -4.07 6.36
N THR A 420 29.25 -2.92 7.02
CA THR A 420 30.18 -2.68 8.14
C THR A 420 29.59 -1.71 9.16
N ASP A 421 29.08 -0.57 8.70
CA ASP A 421 28.68 0.53 9.56
C ASP A 421 27.18 0.46 9.87
N VAL A 422 26.80 -0.39 10.83
CA VAL A 422 25.40 -0.45 11.30
C VAL A 422 25.10 0.82 12.11
N PRO A 423 24.17 1.68 11.68
CA PRO A 423 23.83 2.89 12.40
C PRO A 423 22.98 2.56 13.63
N CYS A 424 22.95 3.49 14.58
CA CYS A 424 22.17 3.31 15.80
C CYS A 424 20.70 3.69 15.64
N LEU A 425 20.44 4.89 15.09
CA LEU A 425 19.10 5.41 14.84
C LEU A 425 18.95 5.73 13.35
N ILE A 426 17.97 5.12 12.70
CA ILE A 426 17.60 5.40 11.31
C ILE A 426 16.43 6.35 11.32
N TYR A 427 16.53 7.44 10.56
CA TYR A 427 15.41 8.37 10.44
C TYR A 427 14.30 7.76 9.58
N PRO A 428 13.02 8.06 9.87
CA PRO A 428 11.88 7.62 9.08
C PRO A 428 11.75 8.46 7.80
N THR A 429 12.83 8.55 7.03
CA THR A 429 12.86 9.21 5.72
C THR A 429 13.90 8.52 4.84
N ARG A 430 13.54 8.32 3.58
CA ARG A 430 14.44 7.77 2.56
C ARG A 430 14.22 8.45 1.22
N TRP A 431 15.22 8.36 0.36
CA TRP A 431 15.15 8.84 -1.01
C TRP A 431 15.45 7.73 -1.99
N THR A 432 14.81 7.77 -3.14
CA THR A 432 15.19 6.97 -4.30
C THR A 432 15.60 7.90 -5.42
N VAL A 433 16.67 7.57 -6.12
CA VAL A 433 17.25 8.37 -7.20
C VAL A 433 17.49 7.46 -8.39
N ARG A 434 16.79 7.71 -9.48
CA ARG A 434 16.85 6.88 -10.70
C ARG A 434 17.12 7.76 -11.92
N ALA A 435 17.74 7.18 -12.94
CA ALA A 435 17.87 7.82 -14.24
C ALA A 435 17.48 6.86 -15.37
N GLY A 436 16.99 7.40 -16.49
CA GLY A 436 16.72 6.62 -17.69
C GLY A 436 18.00 6.01 -18.27
N ASP A 437 19.05 6.82 -18.36
CA ASP A 437 20.43 6.39 -18.54
C ASP A 437 21.29 7.00 -17.41
N PRO A 438 21.83 6.18 -16.49
CA PRO A 438 22.64 6.65 -15.36
C PRO A 438 24.02 7.16 -15.79
N THR A 439 24.48 6.84 -17.00
CA THR A 439 25.79 7.26 -17.54
C THR A 439 25.72 8.54 -18.37
N ALA A 440 24.50 9.01 -18.68
CA ALA A 440 24.25 10.12 -19.58
C ALA A 440 24.68 11.50 -19.03
N ILE A 441 24.91 11.63 -17.73
CA ILE A 441 25.28 12.90 -17.10
C ILE A 441 26.45 12.73 -16.12
N ASN A 442 27.30 13.75 -16.05
CA ASN A 442 28.18 13.98 -14.92
C ASN A 442 27.51 15.04 -14.02
N ALA A 443 27.13 14.64 -12.82
CA ALA A 443 26.34 15.45 -11.91
C ALA A 443 26.70 15.18 -10.44
N SER A 444 26.36 16.12 -9.58
CA SER A 444 26.34 15.94 -8.12
C SER A 444 24.91 16.04 -7.58
N LEU A 445 24.58 15.24 -6.58
CA LEU A 445 23.30 15.29 -5.86
C LEU A 445 23.48 16.09 -4.57
N ARG A 446 22.52 16.96 -4.27
CA ARG A 446 22.37 17.62 -2.96
C ARG A 446 21.13 17.13 -2.27
N LEU A 447 21.24 16.77 -0.99
CA LEU A 447 20.12 16.40 -0.13
C LEU A 447 20.09 17.32 1.09
N ASP A 448 19.06 18.16 1.17
CA ASP A 448 18.82 19.05 2.30
C ASP A 448 18.04 18.31 3.40
N VAL A 449 18.72 18.04 4.52
CA VAL A 449 18.14 17.33 5.66
C VAL A 449 17.71 18.27 6.77
N SER A 450 17.70 19.59 6.51
CA SER A 450 17.17 20.59 7.42
C SER A 450 15.74 20.25 7.83
N ARG A 451 15.45 20.33 9.14
CA ARG A 451 14.17 19.97 9.77
C ARG A 451 13.80 18.48 9.72
N LEU A 452 14.60 17.62 9.08
CA LEU A 452 14.43 16.16 9.16
C LEU A 452 15.16 15.59 10.38
N ILE A 453 16.31 16.18 10.71
CA ILE A 453 17.20 15.72 11.78
C ILE A 453 16.88 16.31 13.16
N GLY A 454 15.76 17.04 13.29
CA GLY A 454 15.34 17.67 14.55
C GLY A 454 16.42 18.62 15.11
N ASN A 455 16.85 18.34 16.33
CA ASN A 455 17.88 19.10 17.07
C ASN A 455 19.27 18.46 16.99
N ILE A 456 19.48 17.46 16.15
CA ILE A 456 20.78 16.79 16.02
C ILE A 456 21.71 17.63 15.15
N GLU A 457 22.94 17.78 15.63
CA GLU A 457 23.98 18.49 14.90
C GLU A 457 24.37 17.70 13.65
N MET A 458 24.59 18.40 12.55
CA MET A 458 24.84 17.78 11.24
C MET A 458 26.08 16.87 11.24
N GLN A 459 27.06 17.13 12.11
CA GLN A 459 28.27 16.31 12.26
C GLN A 459 27.99 14.87 12.74
N ASP A 460 26.88 14.66 13.44
CA ASP A 460 26.47 13.38 14.03
C ASP A 460 25.52 12.59 13.11
N VAL A 461 25.15 13.18 11.98
CA VAL A 461 24.32 12.57 10.94
C VAL A 461 25.21 11.96 9.87
N GLU A 462 24.85 10.76 9.45
CA GLU A 462 25.53 10.01 8.39
C GLU A 462 24.55 9.66 7.28
N LEU A 463 25.04 9.69 6.05
CA LEU A 463 24.28 9.34 4.85
C LEU A 463 24.68 7.93 4.41
N PHE A 464 23.69 7.09 4.14
CA PHE A 464 23.88 5.73 3.63
C PHE A 464 23.28 5.61 2.23
N HIS A 465 23.86 4.72 1.41
CA HIS A 465 23.40 4.43 0.06
C HIS A 465 23.47 2.94 -0.25
N ARG A 466 22.53 2.48 -1.09
CA ARG A 466 22.59 1.19 -1.78
C ARG A 466 22.10 1.33 -3.22
N ALA A 467 22.55 0.43 -4.09
CA ALA A 467 22.26 0.53 -5.52
C ALA A 467 20.82 0.15 -5.90
N ILE A 468 20.24 -0.83 -5.20
CA ILE A 468 18.92 -1.38 -5.51
C ILE A 468 17.97 -1.05 -4.36
N GLU A 469 16.78 -0.55 -4.67
CA GLU A 469 15.77 -0.25 -3.66
C GLU A 469 15.24 -1.54 -3.03
N GLY A 470 15.19 -1.60 -1.71
CA GLY A 470 14.66 -2.77 -0.99
C GLY A 470 15.57 -4.01 -0.99
N ASP A 471 16.72 -3.97 -1.66
CA ASP A 471 17.63 -5.11 -1.80
C ASP A 471 19.09 -4.66 -1.66
N GLU A 472 20.00 -5.58 -1.37
CA GLU A 472 21.41 -5.32 -1.04
C GLU A 472 21.66 -4.54 0.27
N PRO A 473 22.83 -4.72 0.89
CA PRO A 473 23.22 -3.97 2.08
C PRO A 473 23.56 -2.49 1.78
N PHE A 474 23.28 -1.61 2.75
CA PHE A 474 23.71 -0.23 2.77
C PHE A 474 25.19 -0.08 3.13
N SER A 475 25.80 0.96 2.58
CA SER A 475 27.13 1.47 2.96
C SER A 475 27.08 2.96 3.25
N ALA A 476 27.93 3.41 4.18
CA ALA A 476 28.14 4.83 4.43
C ALA A 476 28.64 5.53 3.16
N VAL A 477 28.15 6.75 2.94
CA VAL A 477 28.54 7.61 1.83
C VAL A 477 29.50 8.67 2.37
N ASP A 478 30.70 8.72 1.81
CA ASP A 478 31.60 9.85 1.99
C ASP A 478 31.05 11.08 1.23
N ALA A 479 30.11 11.76 1.87
CA ALA A 479 29.42 12.95 1.36
C ALA A 479 30.01 14.22 1.98
N THR A 480 30.22 15.25 1.17
CA THR A 480 30.63 16.56 1.69
C THR A 480 29.41 17.28 2.26
N VAL A 481 29.54 17.91 3.43
CA VAL A 481 28.50 18.78 3.99
C VAL A 481 28.78 20.22 3.56
N LEU A 482 27.77 20.90 3.00
CA LEU A 482 27.91 22.32 2.63
C LEU A 482 28.08 23.19 3.89
N PRO A 483 29.03 24.15 3.90
CA PRO A 483 29.26 25.01 5.07
C PRO A 483 28.00 25.75 5.54
N ASN A 484 27.80 25.81 6.86
CA ASN A 484 26.66 26.48 7.51
C ASN A 484 25.29 26.01 7.00
N SER A 485 25.19 24.74 6.61
CA SER A 485 23.94 24.15 6.12
C SER A 485 23.82 22.68 6.53
N ASN A 486 22.59 22.18 6.57
CA ASN A 486 22.33 20.75 6.78
C ASN A 486 22.10 20.07 5.43
N THR A 487 23.05 20.21 4.51
CA THR A 487 22.94 19.68 3.14
C THR A 487 24.14 18.81 2.79
N PHE A 488 23.86 17.54 2.48
CA PHE A 488 24.85 16.61 1.91
C PHE A 488 25.05 16.89 0.43
N VAL A 489 26.28 16.74 -0.05
CA VAL A 489 26.67 16.77 -1.47
C VAL A 489 27.36 15.46 -1.80
N ILE A 490 26.80 14.77 -2.80
CA ILE A 490 27.28 13.49 -3.29
C ILE A 490 27.79 13.72 -4.72
N SER A 491 29.10 13.56 -4.93
CA SER A 491 29.75 13.79 -6.22
C SER A 491 30.74 12.66 -6.53
N PRO A 492 30.57 11.91 -7.63
CA PRO A 492 29.42 11.96 -8.54
C PRO A 492 28.13 11.46 -7.86
N ILE A 493 26.98 11.84 -8.41
CA ILE A 493 25.67 11.31 -8.03
C ILE A 493 25.68 9.77 -8.08
N ARG A 494 25.05 9.12 -7.09
CA ARG A 494 24.82 7.67 -7.11
C ARG A 494 23.33 7.42 -7.29
N TYR A 495 22.98 6.45 -8.12
CA TYR A 495 21.59 6.02 -8.32
C TYR A 495 21.28 4.86 -7.37
N GLY A 496 20.03 4.76 -6.95
CA GLY A 496 19.56 3.80 -5.96
C GLY A 496 18.87 4.49 -4.80
N GLU A 497 19.03 3.93 -3.59
CA GLU A 497 18.32 4.36 -2.41
C GLU A 497 19.25 4.97 -1.37
N TYR A 498 18.81 6.06 -0.75
CA TYR A 498 19.51 6.77 0.30
C TYR A 498 18.69 6.82 1.58
N MET A 499 19.38 6.79 2.71
CA MET A 499 18.80 7.09 4.02
C MET A 499 19.78 7.88 4.87
N ILE A 500 19.26 8.52 5.91
CA ILE A 500 20.08 9.18 6.92
C ILE A 500 19.91 8.48 8.26
N ALA A 501 21.00 8.43 9.02
CA ALA A 501 21.05 7.80 10.32
C ALA A 501 22.04 8.52 11.23
N THR A 502 22.11 8.14 12.51
CA THR A 502 23.07 8.72 13.46
C THR A 502 24.33 7.88 13.61
N LYS A 503 25.47 8.58 13.74
CA LYS A 503 26.78 7.95 14.03
C LYS A 503 26.85 7.35 15.42
N TYR A 504 26.14 7.94 16.39
CA TYR A 504 26.14 7.49 17.77
C TYR A 504 24.76 7.00 18.19
N CYS A 505 24.75 6.11 19.17
CA CYS A 505 23.54 5.62 19.79
C CYS A 505 23.03 6.66 20.79
N GLN A 506 21.77 7.06 20.66
CA GLN A 506 21.12 7.87 21.68
C GLN A 506 20.93 7.06 22.96
N GLU A 507 20.69 7.76 24.07
CA GLU A 507 20.31 7.10 25.32
C GLU A 507 19.05 6.24 25.10
N PRO A 508 19.03 4.97 25.53
CA PRO A 508 17.84 4.13 25.38
C PRO A 508 16.71 4.64 26.27
N ALA A 509 15.46 4.51 25.85
CA ALA A 509 14.33 4.86 26.72
C ALA A 509 14.12 3.75 27.76
N LEU A 510 14.23 4.09 29.05
CA LEU A 510 13.93 3.18 30.15
C LEU A 510 12.43 2.84 30.16
N THR A 511 12.10 1.57 30.38
CA THR A 511 10.71 1.11 30.38
C THR A 511 10.27 0.53 31.71
N ARG A 512 11.11 -0.26 32.40
CA ARG A 512 10.77 -0.89 33.69
C ARG A 512 12.01 -1.02 34.59
N PRO A 513 11.84 -0.92 35.92
CA PRO A 513 10.65 -0.49 36.65
C PRO A 513 10.32 0.98 36.35
N MET A 514 9.08 1.42 36.55
CA MET A 514 8.73 2.83 36.34
C MET A 514 9.51 3.72 37.31
N ASN A 515 9.85 4.93 36.89
CA ASN A 515 10.57 5.86 37.76
C ASN A 515 9.78 6.13 39.06
N ARG A 516 10.46 6.00 40.21
CA ARG A 516 9.93 6.14 41.56
C ARG A 516 8.83 5.14 41.93
N SER A 517 8.88 3.93 41.38
CA SER A 517 7.96 2.86 41.76
C SER A 517 8.45 2.04 42.96
N ASP A 518 7.53 1.41 43.66
CA ASP A 518 7.81 0.39 44.67
C ASP A 518 7.93 -1.00 44.04
N VAL A 519 8.84 -1.82 44.55
CA VAL A 519 9.10 -3.20 44.08
C VAL A 519 9.08 -4.16 45.28
N ALA A 520 8.12 -5.08 45.27
CA ALA A 520 7.88 -6.04 46.37
C ALA A 520 8.92 -7.20 46.45
N SER A 521 9.93 -7.20 45.59
CA SER A 521 10.87 -8.30 45.41
C SER A 521 12.31 -7.86 45.62
N ARG A 522 13.17 -8.77 46.10
CA ARG A 522 14.64 -8.58 46.14
C ARG A 522 15.30 -8.80 44.78
N SER A 523 14.50 -9.05 43.75
CA SER A 523 14.88 -9.15 42.36
C SER A 523 14.00 -8.25 41.52
N VAL A 524 14.60 -7.45 40.64
CA VAL A 524 13.90 -6.49 39.77
C VAL A 524 14.30 -6.70 38.32
N ASP A 525 13.29 -6.68 37.44
CA ASP A 525 13.49 -6.68 35.99
C ASP A 525 13.74 -5.24 35.53
N LEU A 526 14.92 -5.00 34.97
CA LEU A 526 15.27 -3.75 34.30
C LEU A 526 15.10 -3.94 32.80
N SER A 527 14.38 -3.04 32.13
CA SER A 527 14.23 -3.09 30.67
C SER A 527 14.18 -1.70 30.05
N TRP A 528 14.64 -1.62 28.79
CA TRP A 528 14.75 -0.40 28.00
C TRP A 528 14.58 -0.68 26.48
N THR A 529 14.58 0.35 25.64
CA THR A 529 14.46 0.19 24.18
C THR A 529 15.76 -0.30 23.52
N THR A 530 15.64 -1.13 22.48
CA THR A 530 16.77 -1.61 21.67
C THR A 530 17.34 -0.52 20.74
N ALA A 531 18.65 -0.57 20.47
CA ALA A 531 19.33 0.21 19.43
C ALA A 531 19.95 -0.73 18.38
N LEU A 532 19.76 -0.43 17.08
CA LEU A 532 20.08 -1.35 15.97
C LEU A 532 21.59 -1.65 15.84
N GLY A 533 22.43 -0.65 16.08
CA GLY A 533 23.90 -0.75 16.04
C GLY A 533 24.57 -0.96 17.40
N ALA A 534 23.83 -1.44 18.41
CA ALA A 534 24.38 -1.72 19.72
C ALA A 534 25.14 -3.06 19.75
N ASP A 535 26.38 -3.06 20.25
CA ASP A 535 27.09 -4.29 20.62
C ASP A 535 26.60 -4.83 21.98
N GLY A 536 25.95 -3.97 22.76
CA GLY A 536 25.33 -4.28 24.04
C GLY A 536 25.01 -3.02 24.84
N TYR A 537 24.79 -3.20 26.13
CA TYR A 537 24.42 -2.16 27.08
C TYR A 537 25.23 -2.30 28.36
N GLU A 538 25.57 -1.16 28.96
CA GLU A 538 26.10 -1.07 30.31
C GLU A 538 25.01 -0.55 31.24
N ILE A 539 24.92 -1.14 32.43
CA ILE A 539 23.93 -0.79 33.45
C ILE A 539 24.66 -0.56 34.76
N GLU A 540 24.34 0.56 35.40
CA GLU A 540 24.78 0.91 36.73
C GLU A 540 23.56 1.00 37.66
N VAL A 541 23.69 0.37 38.83
CA VAL A 541 22.71 0.45 39.91
C VAL A 541 23.44 0.81 41.20
N SER A 542 22.92 1.80 41.93
CA SER A 542 23.49 2.29 43.19
C SER A 542 22.40 2.71 44.17
N THR A 543 22.73 2.79 45.45
CA THR A 543 21.89 3.46 46.47
C THR A 543 22.16 4.96 46.54
N GLU A 544 23.19 5.46 45.84
CA GLU A 544 23.51 6.88 45.75
C GLU A 544 23.17 7.41 44.35
N PRO A 545 22.42 8.53 44.23
CA PRO A 545 21.97 9.05 42.94
C PRO A 545 23.11 9.62 42.08
N ASP A 546 24.29 9.84 42.64
CA ASP A 546 25.47 10.33 41.92
C ASP A 546 26.42 9.19 41.50
N PHE A 547 26.05 7.93 41.79
CA PHE A 547 26.80 6.72 41.43
C PHE A 547 28.26 6.73 41.88
N LYS A 548 28.63 7.51 42.91
CA LYS A 548 29.99 7.52 43.46
C LYS A 548 30.40 6.17 44.03
N THR A 549 29.43 5.43 44.55
CA THR A 549 29.58 4.04 45.01
C THR A 549 28.68 3.14 44.17
N THR A 550 29.19 2.64 43.04
CA THR A 550 28.47 1.68 42.19
C THR A 550 28.27 0.37 42.94
N GLN A 551 27.01 -0.07 43.11
CA GLN A 551 26.72 -1.35 43.76
C GLN A 551 26.68 -2.50 42.76
N VAL A 552 26.10 -2.26 41.59
CA VAL A 552 26.07 -3.23 40.49
C VAL A 552 26.49 -2.52 39.21
N PHE A 553 27.48 -3.09 38.53
CA PHE A 553 27.86 -2.74 37.18
C PHE A 553 27.78 -3.99 36.33
N MET A 554 27.07 -3.93 35.21
CA MET A 554 26.94 -5.08 34.33
C MET A 554 26.89 -4.70 32.86
N ARG A 555 27.18 -5.70 32.03
CA ARG A 555 27.06 -5.65 30.58
C ARG A 555 26.13 -6.74 30.09
N THR A 556 25.27 -6.41 29.14
CA THR A 556 24.36 -7.37 28.48
C THR A 556 24.26 -7.03 27.00
N GLN A 557 23.98 -8.02 26.16
CA GLN A 557 23.66 -7.82 24.75
C GLN A 557 22.16 -7.60 24.52
N LEU A 558 21.33 -7.90 25.53
CA LEU A 558 19.88 -7.78 25.48
C LEU A 558 19.45 -6.41 26.03
N ALA A 559 18.28 -5.94 25.62
CA ALA A 559 17.70 -4.68 26.12
C ALA A 559 16.91 -4.85 27.44
N ASP A 560 17.21 -5.92 28.16
CA ASP A 560 16.70 -6.23 29.47
C ASP A 560 17.73 -6.98 30.31
N THR A 561 17.50 -6.96 31.62
CA THR A 561 18.24 -7.77 32.58
C THR A 561 17.52 -7.87 33.91
N VAL A 562 18.03 -8.74 34.79
CA VAL A 562 17.47 -8.94 36.13
C VAL A 562 18.56 -8.66 37.16
N ILE A 563 18.27 -7.78 38.12
CA ILE A 563 19.14 -7.52 39.28
C ILE A 563 18.54 -8.23 40.48
N SER A 564 19.34 -9.02 41.18
CA SER A 564 18.93 -9.76 42.38
C SER A 564 19.82 -9.45 43.56
N GLY A 565 19.39 -9.84 44.77
CA GLY A 565 20.15 -9.61 46.00
C GLY A 565 20.01 -8.20 46.58
N LEU A 566 18.93 -7.49 46.23
CA LEU A 566 18.66 -6.15 46.73
C LEU A 566 18.23 -6.17 48.20
N HIS A 567 18.68 -5.17 48.96
CA HIS A 567 18.28 -4.98 50.35
C HIS A 567 16.84 -4.46 50.42
N PRO A 568 16.01 -4.92 51.39
CA PRO A 568 14.65 -4.41 51.57
C PRO A 568 14.66 -2.97 52.10
N ASN A 569 13.54 -2.25 51.94
CA ASN A 569 13.37 -0.86 52.40
C ASN A 569 14.53 0.06 51.96
N THR A 570 14.97 -0.09 50.71
CA THR A 570 16.15 0.59 50.17
C THR A 570 15.81 1.19 48.81
N THR A 571 16.09 2.50 48.65
CA THR A 571 15.97 3.18 47.36
C THR A 571 17.21 2.89 46.50
N TYR A 572 16.97 2.45 45.27
CA TYR A 572 17.98 2.23 44.26
C TYR A 572 17.80 3.20 43.10
N TYR A 573 18.91 3.70 42.58
CA TYR A 573 19.04 4.52 41.38
C TYR A 573 19.71 3.69 40.30
N TRP A 574 19.23 3.83 39.08
CA TRP A 574 19.78 3.11 37.94
C TRP A 574 19.71 3.92 36.65
N HIS A 575 20.62 3.59 35.74
CA HIS A 575 20.73 4.16 34.41
C HIS A 575 21.45 3.18 33.49
N VAL A 576 21.23 3.35 32.20
CA VAL A 576 21.73 2.45 31.15
C VAL A 576 22.46 3.29 30.11
N ARG A 577 23.45 2.73 29.42
CA ARG A 577 23.97 3.31 28.19
C ARG A 577 24.20 2.25 27.15
N VAL A 578 24.08 2.63 25.88
CA VAL A 578 24.42 1.75 24.76
C VAL A 578 25.94 1.67 24.62
N VAL A 579 26.46 0.48 24.33
CA VAL A 579 27.85 0.23 23.99
C VAL A 579 27.94 -0.06 22.48
N ARG A 580 28.81 0.68 21.78
CA ARG A 580 29.16 0.42 20.38
C ARG A 580 30.66 0.58 20.20
N HIS A 581 31.39 -0.45 19.81
CA HIS A 581 32.84 -0.39 19.74
C HIS A 581 33.30 0.71 18.76
N PRO A 582 34.24 1.62 19.15
CA PRO A 582 34.98 1.65 20.42
C PRO A 582 34.39 2.55 21.53
N GLU A 583 33.26 3.24 21.30
CA GLU A 583 32.71 4.28 22.18
C GLU A 583 31.33 3.93 22.77
N SER A 584 31.16 4.15 24.08
CA SER A 584 29.82 4.07 24.71
C SER A 584 29.04 5.36 24.50
N GLY A 585 27.73 5.26 24.30
CA GLY A 585 26.81 6.39 24.25
C GLY A 585 26.63 7.06 25.62
N PRO A 586 25.83 8.15 25.68
CA PRO A 586 25.50 8.80 26.95
C PRO A 586 24.69 7.87 27.85
N TRP A 587 24.84 8.05 29.16
CA TRP A 587 23.96 7.47 30.15
C TRP A 587 22.56 8.06 30.06
N THR A 588 21.55 7.21 30.27
CA THR A 588 20.16 7.66 30.43
C THR A 588 20.01 8.61 31.60
N VAL A 589 18.92 9.38 31.59
CA VAL A 589 18.36 9.94 32.82
C VAL A 589 18.26 8.84 33.90
N THR A 590 18.62 9.21 35.13
CA THR A 590 18.56 8.30 36.27
C THR A 590 17.13 8.06 36.70
N TRP A 591 16.71 6.79 36.72
CA TRP A 591 15.45 6.37 37.34
C TRP A 591 15.72 5.77 38.71
N SER A 592 14.71 5.79 39.58
CA SER A 592 14.79 5.15 40.89
C SER A 592 13.64 4.18 41.14
N PHE A 593 13.83 3.24 42.05
CA PHE A 593 12.78 2.40 42.61
C PHE A 593 13.09 2.11 44.08
N GLU A 594 12.08 1.78 44.87
CA GLU A 594 12.25 1.43 46.29
C GLU A 594 11.82 -0.02 46.53
N THR A 595 12.65 -0.78 47.24
CA THR A 595 12.29 -2.13 47.67
C THR A 595 11.39 -2.04 48.90
N GLU A 596 10.29 -2.79 48.95
CA GLU A 596 9.37 -2.70 50.08
C GLU A 596 9.99 -3.22 51.40
N SER A 597 9.50 -2.69 52.53
CA SER A 597 9.86 -3.16 53.88
C SER A 597 9.27 -4.54 54.14
N LEU A 598 10.06 -5.42 54.77
CA LEU A 598 9.57 -6.71 55.26
C LEU A 598 8.55 -6.48 56.39
N THR A 599 7.26 -6.47 56.07
CA THR A 599 6.23 -6.81 57.06
C THR A 599 6.22 -8.32 57.24
N SER A 600 6.48 -8.78 58.46
CA SER A 600 6.62 -10.17 58.85
C SER A 600 5.46 -11.06 58.38
N VAL A 601 5.66 -11.78 57.29
CA VAL A 601 5.69 -13.25 57.29
C VAL A 601 6.90 -13.59 56.43
N ASP A 602 7.92 -14.16 57.05
CA ASP A 602 8.92 -14.94 56.34
C ASP A 602 8.16 -16.16 55.82
N GLU A 603 7.53 -16.04 54.64
CA GLU A 603 7.44 -17.21 53.80
C GLU A 603 8.85 -17.38 53.30
N ASP A 604 9.52 -18.43 53.81
CA ASP A 604 10.65 -19.05 53.17
C ASP A 604 10.50 -18.85 51.66
N ILE A 605 11.32 -17.98 51.05
CA ILE A 605 11.52 -18.02 49.60
C ILE A 605 12.30 -19.31 49.37
N ASN A 606 11.53 -20.40 49.38
CA ASN A 606 11.86 -21.64 48.78
C ASN A 606 12.26 -21.31 47.33
N PRO A 607 13.33 -21.88 46.76
CA PRO A 607 13.74 -21.70 45.35
C PRO A 607 12.71 -22.24 44.32
N LEU A 608 11.43 -22.21 44.65
CA LEU A 608 10.27 -22.77 43.96
C LEU A 608 9.18 -21.71 43.74
N SER A 609 9.53 -20.46 43.38
CA SER A 609 8.51 -19.59 42.79
C SER A 609 8.01 -20.25 41.51
N GLU A 610 6.74 -20.64 41.50
CA GLU A 610 6.06 -21.25 40.34
C GLU A 610 6.18 -20.33 39.12
N THR A 611 7.06 -20.70 38.19
CA THR A 611 7.43 -19.90 37.03
C THR A 611 7.34 -20.76 35.78
N VAL A 612 6.74 -20.20 34.74
CA VAL A 612 6.66 -20.78 33.40
C VAL A 612 7.34 -19.80 32.46
N PHE A 613 8.37 -20.26 31.75
CA PHE A 613 9.16 -19.42 30.86
C PHE A 613 9.70 -20.22 29.66
N LEU A 614 10.15 -19.52 28.63
CA LEU A 614 10.78 -20.13 27.45
C LEU A 614 12.31 -20.04 27.56
N ASP A 615 12.96 -21.15 27.24
CA ASP A 615 14.41 -21.27 27.04
C ASP A 615 14.63 -21.77 25.61
N GLY A 616 14.75 -20.81 24.66
CA GLY A 616 14.64 -21.11 23.23
C GLY A 616 13.25 -21.62 22.86
N SER A 617 13.17 -22.80 22.21
CA SER A 617 11.90 -23.47 21.91
C SER A 617 11.36 -24.31 23.07
N ILE A 618 12.07 -24.40 24.20
CA ILE A 618 11.69 -25.29 25.31
C ILE A 618 10.93 -24.51 26.37
N LEU A 619 9.67 -24.88 26.59
CA LEU A 619 8.85 -24.41 27.70
C LEU A 619 9.29 -25.08 29.00
N ARG A 620 9.76 -24.28 29.96
CA ARG A 620 10.18 -24.75 31.28
C ARG A 620 9.21 -24.30 32.36
N CYS A 621 8.90 -25.23 33.26
CA CYS A 621 8.09 -25.00 34.45
C CYS A 621 8.96 -25.27 35.69
N ARG A 622 9.15 -24.27 36.54
CA ARG A 622 9.97 -24.35 37.76
C ARG A 622 9.10 -24.01 38.97
N GLY A 623 9.28 -24.69 40.08
CA GLY A 623 8.51 -24.43 41.30
C GLY A 623 7.23 -25.27 41.46
N PHE A 624 6.79 -25.97 40.42
CA PHE A 624 5.59 -26.82 40.47
C PHE A 624 5.88 -28.24 40.95
N ARG A 625 4.89 -28.91 41.53
CA ARG A 625 5.01 -30.32 41.95
C ARG A 625 5.24 -31.24 40.73
N PRO A 626 6.05 -32.30 40.83
CA PRO A 626 6.30 -33.24 39.72
C PRO A 626 5.04 -33.95 39.19
N GLU A 627 3.98 -34.03 40.01
CA GLU A 627 2.68 -34.60 39.61
C GLU A 627 1.78 -33.61 38.86
N SER A 628 2.22 -32.35 38.70
CA SER A 628 1.44 -31.32 38.01
C SER A 628 1.46 -31.55 36.50
N THR A 629 0.37 -31.19 35.81
CA THR A 629 0.25 -31.36 34.35
C THR A 629 0.31 -30.01 33.66
N VAL A 630 1.22 -29.85 32.70
CA VAL A 630 1.35 -28.70 31.81
C VAL A 630 0.53 -28.97 30.55
N ARG A 631 -0.33 -28.05 30.18
CA ARG A 631 -1.11 -28.07 28.95
C ARG A 631 -0.85 -26.79 28.16
N VAL A 632 -0.51 -26.95 26.88
CA VAL A 632 -0.26 -25.86 25.92
C VAL A 632 -1.41 -25.84 24.92
N THR A 633 -2.03 -24.68 24.75
CA THR A 633 -3.19 -24.47 23.88
C THR A 633 -2.97 -23.29 22.94
N ASP A 634 -3.47 -23.40 21.72
CA ASP A 634 -3.49 -22.29 20.77
C ASP A 634 -4.61 -21.28 21.08
N ILE A 635 -4.64 -20.17 20.32
CA ILE A 635 -5.67 -19.13 20.47
C ILE A 635 -7.11 -19.58 20.17
N LEU A 636 -7.27 -20.75 19.52
CA LEU A 636 -8.56 -21.37 19.22
C LEU A 636 -8.95 -22.42 20.27
N GLY A 637 -8.15 -22.58 21.33
CA GLY A 637 -8.37 -23.52 22.43
C GLY A 637 -7.99 -24.97 22.11
N ARG A 638 -7.28 -25.23 21.02
CA ARG A 638 -6.82 -26.59 20.67
C ARG A 638 -5.56 -26.92 21.46
N VAL A 639 -5.50 -28.12 22.03
CA VAL A 639 -4.35 -28.60 22.81
C VAL A 639 -3.23 -29.00 21.85
N SER A 640 -2.09 -28.32 21.93
CA SER A 640 -0.90 -28.58 21.11
C SER A 640 0.12 -29.49 21.80
N ALA A 641 0.18 -29.45 23.14
CA ALA A 641 0.98 -30.36 23.94
C ALA A 641 0.40 -30.50 25.36
N GLU A 642 0.51 -31.69 25.95
CA GLU A 642 0.13 -31.93 27.35
C GLU A 642 1.08 -32.96 27.96
N THR A 643 1.72 -32.62 29.08
CA THR A 643 2.69 -33.50 29.75
C THR A 643 2.82 -33.17 31.23
N ASN A 644 3.37 -34.10 32.02
CA ASN A 644 3.68 -33.85 33.42
C ASN A 644 4.91 -32.95 33.55
N VAL A 645 4.91 -32.07 34.55
CA VAL A 645 6.05 -31.22 34.91
C VAL A 645 7.25 -32.10 35.16
N ASN A 646 8.28 -31.95 34.33
CA ASN A 646 9.57 -32.61 34.49
C ASN A 646 10.70 -31.67 34.07
N ASN A 647 11.94 -32.01 34.44
CA ASN A 647 13.10 -31.14 34.23
C ASN A 647 13.49 -30.96 32.74
N ASN A 648 12.94 -31.76 31.82
CA ASN A 648 13.27 -31.69 30.40
C ASN A 648 12.44 -30.64 29.64
N GLY A 649 11.35 -30.12 30.22
CA GLY A 649 10.48 -29.13 29.59
C GLY A 649 9.61 -29.67 28.45
N VAL A 650 8.89 -28.80 27.76
CA VAL A 650 8.09 -29.11 26.56
C VAL A 650 8.74 -28.44 25.36
N ASP A 651 9.20 -29.21 24.38
CA ASP A 651 9.72 -28.62 23.14
C ASP A 651 8.57 -28.14 22.26
N LEU A 652 8.59 -26.86 21.91
CA LEU A 652 7.60 -26.18 21.08
C LEU A 652 8.08 -26.01 19.64
N SER A 653 9.24 -26.57 19.26
CA SER A 653 9.82 -26.46 17.91
C SER A 653 8.90 -26.99 16.80
N GLU A 654 8.06 -27.99 17.12
CA GLU A 654 7.07 -28.56 16.20
C GLU A 654 5.68 -27.93 16.31
N ILE A 655 5.49 -26.95 17.21
CA ILE A 655 4.22 -26.26 17.43
C ILE A 655 4.20 -24.95 16.62
N SER A 656 3.04 -24.60 16.07
CA SER A 656 2.88 -23.38 15.27
C SER A 656 3.31 -22.12 16.03
N ARG A 657 4.03 -21.24 15.34
CA ARG A 657 4.45 -19.93 15.88
C ARG A 657 3.23 -19.06 16.18
N GLY A 658 3.29 -18.29 17.26
CA GLY A 658 2.19 -17.43 17.68
C GLY A 658 1.92 -17.44 19.18
N ILE A 659 0.78 -16.88 19.57
CA ILE A 659 0.36 -16.79 20.98
C ILE A 659 -0.15 -18.16 21.44
N LEU A 660 0.44 -18.67 22.52
CA LEU A 660 0.03 -19.90 23.18
C LEU A 660 -0.40 -19.60 24.62
N PHE A 661 -1.41 -20.32 25.07
CA PHE A 661 -1.85 -20.34 26.46
C PHE A 661 -1.34 -21.60 27.13
N VAL A 662 -0.58 -21.43 28.20
CA VAL A 662 -0.07 -22.51 29.03
C VAL A 662 -0.86 -22.54 30.33
N THR A 663 -1.43 -23.69 30.65
CA THR A 663 -2.03 -23.96 31.95
C THR A 663 -1.26 -25.05 32.67
N VAL A 664 -0.93 -24.83 33.94
CA VAL A 664 -0.34 -25.84 34.82
C VAL A 664 -1.37 -26.21 35.87
N HIS A 665 -1.76 -27.48 35.89
CA HIS A 665 -2.73 -28.03 36.83
C HIS A 665 -1.99 -28.77 37.95
N GLU A 666 -2.12 -28.28 39.17
CA GLU A 666 -1.56 -28.94 40.34
C GLU A 666 -2.55 -29.95 40.95
N PRO A 667 -2.06 -31.02 41.62
CA PRO A 667 -2.92 -32.02 42.27
C PRO A 667 -3.83 -31.48 43.38
N ASN A 668 -3.50 -30.32 43.95
CA ASN A 668 -4.29 -29.62 44.97
C ASN A 668 -5.49 -28.84 44.38
N GLY A 669 -5.64 -28.83 43.04
CA GLY A 669 -6.70 -28.11 42.32
C GLY A 669 -6.32 -26.68 41.89
N THR A 670 -5.11 -26.22 42.18
CA THR A 670 -4.60 -24.91 41.74
C THR A 670 -4.31 -24.93 40.24
N VAL A 671 -4.66 -23.85 39.54
CA VAL A 671 -4.42 -23.69 38.10
C VAL A 671 -3.65 -22.40 37.86
N THR A 672 -2.44 -22.54 37.32
CA THR A 672 -1.60 -21.39 36.93
C THR A 672 -1.69 -21.20 35.41
N CYS A 673 -2.14 -20.01 34.99
CA CYS A 673 -2.28 -19.65 33.57
C CYS A 673 -1.21 -18.65 33.14
N ARG A 674 -0.57 -18.88 32.00
CA ARG A 674 0.40 -17.96 31.40
C ARG A 674 0.19 -17.87 29.89
N THR A 675 0.44 -16.68 29.35
CA THR A 675 0.47 -16.46 27.90
C THR A 675 1.92 -16.34 27.47
N ILE A 676 2.31 -17.09 26.45
CA ILE A 676 3.66 -17.06 25.87
C ILE A 676 3.57 -16.82 24.37
N ILE A 677 4.64 -16.29 23.78
CA ILE A 677 4.77 -16.14 22.32
C ILE A 677 5.81 -17.16 21.88
N ASN A 678 5.41 -18.13 21.04
CA ASN A 678 6.34 -19.08 20.42
C ASN A 678 6.99 -18.41 19.19
N PRO A 679 8.29 -18.09 19.23
CA PRO A 679 8.97 -17.24 18.24
C PRO A 679 9.20 -17.89 16.86
#